data_AF-A0A8A4TQ85-F1
#
_entry.id   AF-A0A8A4TQ85-F1
#
_cell.length_a   1.000
_cell.length_b   1.000
_cell.length_c   1.000
_cell.angle_alpha   90.00
_cell.angle_beta   90.00
_cell.angle_gamma   90.00
#
_symmetry.space_group_name_H-M   'P 1'
#
loop_
_entity.id
_entity.type
_entity.pdbx_description
1 polymer ?
#
loop_
_entity_poly.entity_id
_entity_poly.type
_entity_poly.pdbx_seq_one_letter_code
_entity_poly.pdbx_strand_id
1 'polypeptide(L)'
;MTPETQQCLREAISSTLAFARAEPAPWSERIRDWREITLTSDEVLWHQNRPADMLGFLAEGTLERSVCGRVIERVSQGELLAEGSAFLTRGTYANTLRAKGPATVRMFDRTQLDHLLTHHETAHDALLEDILSVLAHRAVASGKRVARLAEGAQGKPERSAQAAGPGDMAPQAEALFTSYAAPLALRQLPPLAEAGDRQVEAISRVMRSHTLQEGETLFLEGDTHRSVFLLANGRLRLLRNVGSHKAFPVTTLGTGALFGMLGLLLGTPRNASVVAEGPCWLLEMDLAAYRSLTGDIGRLWRKTLLTALNQVIEQSNRNVARLEARRLDRIRRQFATPDAMRVIAPTLTPPRQAPDPGIRTKAEQILRVLTPHRRLLPGHHHCRRDMCPDCMAPHLDRVMQFVANNHPIHFVLPAFPAKSPNTASKVLGKLPDMAEEQALRRLQWVCEHIGKIYEPGAQITICSDGRVFSDLVMADDEEVSAYRRGIDHLIARLGTNRLNTLHHEDLFKESSFEEMRDHLAVHYAESLETLKARTHSVDQDRSLFQGIHRLLFEDTVAMFPERNRTGVRRECAERACQLMVRSNAWTRLVGECFPHAIHLSIYPQHPHADRVGILLGHAEDCWLTPWHATAVKIGDAFRLMKRSQAEAMGAVLVEVDGRPNHFRLEHTHHPDARGA
;
A
#
# COMPACT_ATOMS: atom_id res chain seq x y z
N MET A 1 -35.09 -10.04 14.32
CA MET A 1 -34.42 -9.38 13.18
C MET A 1 -35.44 -9.13 12.07
N THR A 2 -35.33 -8.02 11.33
CA THR A 2 -36.15 -7.83 10.12
C THR A 2 -35.63 -8.71 8.98
N PRO A 3 -36.46 -9.05 7.97
CA PRO A 3 -36.02 -9.81 6.80
C PRO A 3 -34.83 -9.17 6.06
N GLU A 4 -34.80 -7.84 5.93
CA GLU A 4 -33.69 -7.11 5.31
C GLU A 4 -32.40 -7.26 6.12
N THR A 5 -32.51 -7.28 7.46
CA THR A 5 -31.36 -7.47 8.36
C THR A 5 -30.79 -8.89 8.26
N GLN A 6 -31.65 -9.90 8.09
CA GLN A 6 -31.24 -11.29 7.86
C GLN A 6 -30.58 -11.48 6.50
N GLN A 7 -31.02 -10.74 5.49
CA GLN A 7 -30.42 -10.80 4.16
C GLN A 7 -29.03 -10.15 4.12
N CYS A 8 -28.86 -8.94 4.68
CA CYS A 8 -27.55 -8.30 4.82
C CYS A 8 -26.56 -9.15 5.64
N LEU A 9 -27.04 -9.85 6.69
CA LEU A 9 -26.21 -10.77 7.48
C LEU A 9 -25.74 -11.95 6.62
N ARG A 10 -26.64 -12.55 5.84
CA ARG A 10 -26.32 -13.66 4.93
C ARG A 10 -25.34 -13.24 3.85
N GLU A 11 -25.47 -12.04 3.30
CA GLU A 11 -24.57 -11.46 2.29
C GLU A 11 -23.20 -11.08 2.86
N ALA A 12 -23.14 -10.51 4.07
CA ALA A 12 -21.89 -10.17 4.74
C ALA A 12 -21.09 -11.41 5.16
N ILE A 13 -21.77 -12.46 5.61
CA ILE A 13 -21.16 -13.76 5.93
C ILE A 13 -20.72 -14.44 4.64
N SER A 14 -21.59 -14.59 3.63
CA SER A 14 -21.24 -15.27 2.38
C SER A 14 -20.13 -14.57 1.57
N SER A 15 -19.98 -13.25 1.72
CA SER A 15 -18.91 -12.47 1.09
C SER A 15 -17.56 -12.54 1.80
N THR A 16 -17.49 -13.06 3.05
CA THR A 16 -16.19 -13.41 3.62
C THR A 16 -15.62 -14.59 2.82
N LEU A 17 -14.38 -14.46 2.33
CA LEU A 17 -13.66 -15.51 1.58
C LEU A 17 -13.68 -16.91 2.25
N ALA A 18 -13.90 -16.97 3.57
CA ALA A 18 -14.02 -18.18 4.36
C ALA A 18 -15.38 -18.90 4.25
N PHE A 19 -16.47 -18.17 4.03
CA PHE A 19 -17.83 -18.74 4.00
C PHE A 19 -18.41 -18.85 2.59
N ALA A 20 -17.72 -18.33 1.56
CA ALA A 20 -18.15 -18.43 0.15
C ALA A 20 -18.24 -19.87 -0.40
N ARG A 21 -17.72 -20.87 0.33
CA ARG A 21 -17.72 -22.30 -0.05
C ARG A 21 -18.78 -23.14 0.68
N ALA A 22 -19.53 -22.56 1.61
CA ALA A 22 -20.62 -23.22 2.31
C ALA A 22 -21.93 -22.48 2.00
N GLU A 23 -23.06 -23.19 2.01
CA GLU A 23 -24.39 -22.55 2.10
C GLU A 23 -24.39 -21.51 3.24
N PRO A 24 -25.22 -20.45 3.21
CA PRO A 24 -25.28 -19.46 4.29
C PRO A 24 -25.38 -20.18 5.65
N ALA A 25 -24.33 -20.06 6.45
CA ALA A 25 -24.08 -21.03 7.51
C ALA A 25 -25.21 -20.98 8.57
N PRO A 26 -25.79 -22.14 8.96
CA PRO A 26 -27.02 -22.20 9.76
C PRO A 26 -26.89 -21.63 11.18
N TRP A 27 -25.69 -21.26 11.63
CA TRP A 27 -25.46 -20.67 12.95
C TRP A 27 -25.87 -19.19 13.03
N SER A 28 -25.75 -18.42 11.96
CA SER A 28 -25.98 -16.96 12.01
C SER A 28 -27.45 -16.61 12.23
N GLU A 29 -28.35 -17.44 11.71
CA GLU A 29 -29.81 -17.34 11.92
C GLU A 29 -30.22 -17.78 13.34
N ARG A 30 -29.35 -18.51 14.03
CA ARG A 30 -29.58 -19.04 15.39
C ARG A 30 -29.03 -18.13 16.49
N ILE A 31 -28.22 -17.13 16.14
CA ILE A 31 -27.84 -16.03 17.02
C ILE A 31 -29.01 -15.04 17.09
N ARG A 32 -29.56 -14.85 18.29
CA ARG A 32 -30.78 -14.04 18.49
C ARG A 32 -30.46 -12.58 18.80
N ASP A 33 -29.40 -12.34 19.57
CA ASP A 33 -29.09 -11.03 20.14
C ASP A 33 -27.86 -10.39 19.49
N TRP A 34 -28.02 -9.99 18.23
CA TRP A 34 -27.01 -9.19 17.55
C TRP A 34 -26.99 -7.75 18.10
N ARG A 35 -25.85 -7.32 18.63
CA ARG A 35 -25.58 -5.93 18.98
C ARG A 35 -24.95 -5.22 17.79
N GLU A 36 -25.55 -4.12 17.37
CA GLU A 36 -24.98 -3.22 16.38
C GLU A 36 -24.25 -2.07 17.08
N ILE A 37 -23.04 -1.78 16.63
CA ILE A 37 -22.18 -0.70 17.12
C ILE A 37 -21.82 0.18 15.93
N THR A 38 -22.25 1.43 15.97
CA THR A 38 -21.90 2.43 14.96
C THR A 38 -20.76 3.28 15.49
N LEU A 39 -19.70 3.40 14.71
CA LEU A 39 -18.47 4.13 15.01
C LEU A 39 -18.36 5.34 14.10
N THR A 40 -17.93 6.46 14.68
CA THR A 40 -17.52 7.67 13.96
C THR A 40 -16.05 7.59 13.56
N SER A 41 -15.55 8.56 12.76
CA SER A 41 -14.13 8.57 12.36
C SER A 41 -13.23 8.60 13.59
N ASP A 42 -12.21 7.75 13.58
CA ASP A 42 -11.17 7.62 14.60
C ASP A 42 -11.65 7.11 15.96
N GLU A 43 -12.92 6.72 16.07
CA GLU A 43 -13.45 6.03 17.24
C GLU A 43 -12.85 4.62 17.36
N VAL A 44 -12.53 4.22 18.59
CA VAL A 44 -11.91 2.92 18.88
C VAL A 44 -12.97 1.93 19.34
N LEU A 45 -13.09 0.82 18.63
CA LEU A 45 -14.00 -0.27 19.00
C LEU A 45 -13.52 -1.00 20.26
N TRP A 46 -12.24 -1.37 20.29
CA TRP A 46 -11.58 -1.90 21.48
C TRP A 46 -10.07 -1.68 21.43
N HIS A 47 -9.46 -1.77 22.61
CA HIS A 47 -8.02 -1.70 22.79
C HIS A 47 -7.41 -3.09 22.95
N GLN A 48 -6.19 -3.24 22.41
CA GLN A 48 -5.34 -4.39 22.64
C GLN A 48 -5.22 -4.74 24.15
N ASN A 49 -5.12 -6.02 24.47
CA ASN A 49 -4.97 -6.58 25.82
C ASN A 49 -6.17 -6.35 26.77
N ARG A 50 -7.30 -5.80 26.28
CA ARG A 50 -8.55 -5.83 27.02
C ARG A 50 -9.20 -7.21 26.95
N PRO A 51 -9.96 -7.64 27.97
CA PRO A 51 -10.72 -8.88 27.92
C PRO A 51 -11.58 -8.95 26.66
N ALA A 52 -11.55 -10.09 25.99
CA ALA A 52 -12.33 -10.34 24.79
C ALA A 52 -13.48 -11.29 25.10
N ASP A 53 -14.69 -10.80 24.91
CA ASP A 53 -15.96 -11.47 25.23
C ASP A 53 -16.96 -11.41 24.05
N MET A 54 -16.59 -10.71 22.98
CA MET A 54 -17.43 -10.50 21.80
C MET A 54 -16.83 -11.16 20.56
N LEU A 55 -17.70 -11.67 19.70
CA LEU A 55 -17.41 -12.07 18.32
C LEU A 55 -18.25 -11.22 17.38
N GLY A 56 -17.70 -10.80 16.26
CA GLY A 56 -18.47 -10.00 15.31
C GLY A 56 -17.85 -9.90 13.93
N PHE A 57 -18.43 -9.04 13.10
CA PHE A 57 -17.90 -8.70 11.80
C PHE A 57 -18.15 -7.22 11.47
N LEU A 58 -17.34 -6.69 10.56
CA LEU A 58 -17.53 -5.33 10.04
C LEU A 58 -18.66 -5.33 9.01
N ALA A 59 -19.83 -4.78 9.36
CA ALA A 59 -21.00 -4.74 8.47
C ALA A 59 -20.86 -3.66 7.40
N GLU A 60 -20.32 -2.48 7.76
CA GLU A 60 -20.08 -1.37 6.84
C GLU A 60 -18.85 -0.54 7.25
N GLY A 61 -18.20 0.11 6.29
CA GLY A 61 -17.07 1.00 6.53
C GLY A 61 -15.71 0.31 6.51
N THR A 62 -14.73 0.90 7.19
CA THR A 62 -13.34 0.41 7.22
C THR A 62 -12.75 0.66 8.60
N LEU A 63 -12.16 -0.38 9.18
CA LEU A 63 -11.39 -0.27 10.42
C LEU A 63 -9.90 -0.40 10.14
N GLU A 64 -9.09 0.08 11.06
CA GLU A 64 -7.65 -0.02 11.08
C GLU A 64 -7.23 -0.84 12.29
N ARG A 65 -6.44 -1.88 12.03
CA ARG A 65 -5.90 -2.78 13.03
C ARG A 65 -4.51 -2.31 13.42
N SER A 66 -4.31 -2.09 14.71
CA SER A 66 -3.01 -1.69 15.25
C SER A 66 -2.55 -2.57 16.41
N VAL A 67 -1.24 -2.78 16.49
CA VAL A 67 -0.55 -3.55 17.54
C VAL A 67 0.58 -2.69 18.07
N CYS A 68 0.65 -2.54 19.41
CA CYS A 68 1.61 -1.64 20.05
C CYS A 68 1.59 -0.21 19.46
N GLY A 69 0.39 0.30 19.15
CA GLY A 69 0.18 1.63 18.57
C GLY A 69 0.53 1.78 17.09
N ARG A 70 0.94 0.70 16.41
CA ARG A 70 1.30 0.71 14.98
C ARG A 70 0.25 0.02 14.14
N VAL A 71 -0.16 0.67 13.07
CA VAL A 71 -1.07 0.11 12.07
C VAL A 71 -0.39 -1.06 11.39
N ILE A 72 -1.04 -2.22 11.41
CA ILE A 72 -0.56 -3.44 10.75
C ILE A 72 -1.40 -3.82 9.53
N GLU A 73 -2.68 -3.44 9.51
CA GLU A 73 -3.63 -3.88 8.51
C GLU A 73 -4.91 -3.02 8.52
N ARG A 74 -5.62 -2.97 7.39
CA ARG A 74 -6.99 -2.45 7.32
C ARG A 74 -7.98 -3.61 7.29
N VAL A 75 -9.08 -3.48 8.01
CA VAL A 75 -10.19 -4.42 8.04
C VAL A 75 -11.28 -3.93 7.12
N SER A 76 -11.66 -4.78 6.18
CA SER A 76 -12.68 -4.49 5.18
C SER A 76 -14.04 -5.06 5.55
N GLN A 77 -15.08 -4.56 4.91
CA GLN A 77 -16.45 -5.03 5.08
C GLN A 77 -16.53 -6.57 4.91
N GLY A 78 -17.30 -7.22 5.78
CA GLY A 78 -17.47 -8.68 5.81
C GLY A 78 -16.38 -9.43 6.59
N GLU A 79 -15.34 -8.78 7.09
CA GLU A 79 -14.32 -9.45 7.88
C GLU A 79 -14.72 -9.70 9.34
N LEU A 80 -14.39 -10.90 9.85
CA LEU A 80 -14.55 -11.25 11.26
C LEU A 80 -13.62 -10.45 12.18
N LEU A 81 -14.13 -10.17 13.37
CA LEU A 81 -13.47 -9.46 14.45
C LEU A 81 -13.47 -10.32 15.71
N ALA A 82 -12.33 -10.38 16.41
CA ALA A 82 -12.15 -11.10 17.67
C ALA A 82 -12.38 -12.64 17.60
N GLU A 83 -12.33 -13.22 16.41
CA GLU A 83 -12.56 -14.64 16.16
C GLU A 83 -11.55 -15.57 16.87
N GLY A 84 -10.32 -15.10 17.11
CA GLY A 84 -9.30 -15.84 17.87
C GLY A 84 -9.52 -15.85 19.39
N SER A 85 -10.29 -14.90 19.92
CA SER A 85 -10.42 -14.70 21.36
C SER A 85 -11.78 -15.09 21.92
N ALA A 86 -12.84 -15.08 21.11
CA ALA A 86 -14.22 -15.32 21.55
C ALA A 86 -14.47 -16.74 22.12
N PHE A 87 -13.69 -17.73 21.69
CA PHE A 87 -13.80 -19.13 22.17
C PHE A 87 -12.90 -19.44 23.37
N LEU A 88 -12.12 -18.46 23.83
CA LEU A 88 -11.14 -18.64 24.91
C LEU A 88 -11.71 -18.18 26.25
N THR A 89 -11.49 -18.99 27.31
CA THR A 89 -12.06 -18.67 28.63
C THR A 89 -11.49 -17.40 29.26
N ARG A 90 -10.26 -17.03 28.90
CA ARG A 90 -9.56 -15.81 29.35
C ARG A 90 -8.85 -15.11 28.18
N GLY A 91 -9.55 -14.94 27.07
CA GLY A 91 -9.02 -14.27 25.88
C GLY A 91 -8.85 -12.76 26.09
N THR A 92 -7.89 -12.15 25.39
CA THR A 92 -7.81 -10.69 25.24
C THR A 92 -7.83 -10.31 23.76
N TYR A 93 -8.16 -9.06 23.44
CA TYR A 93 -8.07 -8.58 22.07
C TYR A 93 -6.60 -8.48 21.64
N ALA A 94 -6.23 -9.22 20.60
CA ALA A 94 -4.87 -9.25 20.05
C ALA A 94 -4.39 -7.90 19.49
N ASN A 95 -5.31 -6.98 19.19
CA ASN A 95 -5.06 -5.71 18.52
C ASN A 95 -6.10 -4.66 18.91
N THR A 96 -5.76 -3.40 18.69
CA THR A 96 -6.68 -2.26 18.77
C THR A 96 -7.35 -2.08 17.40
N LEU A 97 -8.67 -1.89 17.37
CA LEU A 97 -9.43 -1.58 16.16
C LEU A 97 -9.98 -0.15 16.22
N ARG A 98 -9.67 0.65 15.20
CA ARG A 98 -10.10 2.05 15.06
C ARG A 98 -10.82 2.29 13.75
N ALA A 99 -11.93 3.00 13.74
CA ALA A 99 -12.64 3.35 12.51
C ALA A 99 -11.90 4.44 11.72
N LYS A 100 -11.84 4.34 10.38
CA LYS A 100 -11.21 5.36 9.49
C LYS A 100 -12.24 6.29 8.82
N GLY A 101 -13.44 6.30 9.37
CA GLY A 101 -14.64 6.98 8.91
C GLY A 101 -15.86 6.27 9.51
N PRO A 102 -17.09 6.66 9.13
CA PRO A 102 -18.28 5.96 9.60
C PRO A 102 -18.19 4.45 9.31
N ALA A 103 -18.41 3.66 10.34
CA ALA A 103 -18.34 2.20 10.28
C ALA A 103 -19.42 1.57 11.18
N THR A 104 -19.96 0.44 10.76
CA THR A 104 -20.99 -0.30 11.50
C THR A 104 -20.48 -1.71 11.75
N VAL A 105 -20.47 -2.12 13.01
CA VAL A 105 -19.98 -3.42 13.46
C VAL A 105 -21.14 -4.20 14.09
N ARG A 106 -21.26 -5.48 13.76
CA ARG A 106 -22.27 -6.37 14.35
C ARG A 106 -21.61 -7.45 15.16
N MET A 107 -22.08 -7.63 16.39
CA MET A 107 -21.42 -8.47 17.39
C MET A 107 -22.41 -9.26 18.22
N PHE A 108 -21.95 -10.36 18.81
CA PHE A 108 -22.64 -11.09 19.86
C PHE A 108 -21.63 -11.55 20.91
N ASP A 109 -22.10 -11.82 22.12
CA ASP A 109 -21.25 -12.22 23.23
C ASP A 109 -21.12 -13.76 23.34
N ARG A 110 -20.28 -14.18 24.28
CA ARG A 110 -20.06 -15.61 24.57
C ARG A 110 -21.31 -16.36 25.03
N THR A 111 -22.29 -15.71 25.66
CA THR A 111 -23.51 -16.39 26.10
C THR A 111 -24.28 -16.99 24.92
N GLN A 112 -24.23 -16.33 23.76
CA GLN A 112 -24.82 -16.84 22.52
C GLN A 112 -24.03 -18.02 21.94
N LEU A 113 -22.69 -18.04 22.09
CA LEU A 113 -21.86 -19.20 21.73
C LEU A 113 -22.19 -20.42 22.61
N ASP A 114 -22.33 -20.21 23.92
CA ASP A 114 -22.70 -21.27 24.87
C ASP A 114 -24.13 -21.77 24.61
N HIS A 115 -25.05 -20.87 24.24
CA HIS A 115 -26.40 -21.23 23.80
C HIS A 115 -26.39 -22.07 22.51
N LEU A 116 -25.57 -21.69 21.51
CA LEU A 116 -25.38 -22.48 20.29
C LEU A 116 -24.84 -23.88 20.62
N LEU A 117 -23.84 -23.98 21.50
CA LEU A 117 -23.31 -25.27 21.92
C LEU A 117 -24.39 -26.16 22.56
N THR A 118 -25.22 -25.57 23.43
CA THR A 118 -26.23 -26.31 24.20
C THR A 118 -27.42 -26.76 23.35
N HIS A 119 -27.88 -25.93 22.42
CA HIS A 119 -29.13 -26.18 21.67
C HIS A 119 -28.91 -26.58 20.21
N HIS A 120 -27.74 -26.25 19.64
CA HIS A 120 -27.44 -26.33 18.22
C HIS A 120 -25.98 -26.75 17.99
N GLU A 121 -25.59 -27.86 18.61
CA GLU A 121 -24.21 -28.36 18.67
C GLU A 121 -23.49 -28.41 17.30
N THR A 122 -24.18 -28.90 16.26
CA THR A 122 -23.65 -28.97 14.88
C THR A 122 -23.36 -27.59 14.29
N ALA A 123 -24.19 -26.59 14.61
CA ALA A 123 -23.97 -25.22 14.18
C ALA A 123 -22.78 -24.57 14.91
N HIS A 124 -22.60 -24.88 16.21
CA HIS A 124 -21.42 -24.47 16.96
C HIS A 124 -20.13 -25.09 16.40
N ASP A 125 -20.13 -26.39 16.07
CA ASP A 125 -18.96 -27.05 15.47
C ASP A 125 -18.60 -26.49 14.11
N ALA A 126 -19.59 -26.21 13.26
CA ALA A 126 -19.37 -25.57 11.97
C ALA A 126 -18.71 -24.19 12.14
N LEU A 127 -19.23 -23.36 13.05
CA LEU A 127 -18.64 -22.05 13.35
C LEU A 127 -17.18 -22.16 13.84
N LEU A 128 -16.88 -23.15 14.68
CA LEU A 128 -15.52 -23.38 15.19
C LEU A 128 -14.55 -23.77 14.06
N GLU A 129 -14.96 -24.66 13.15
CA GLU A 129 -14.16 -25.03 11.98
C GLU A 129 -13.94 -23.85 11.02
N ASP A 130 -14.97 -23.05 10.77
CA ASP A 130 -14.85 -21.87 9.92
C ASP A 130 -13.86 -20.85 10.49
N ILE A 131 -13.92 -20.62 11.80
CA ILE A 131 -12.99 -19.72 12.49
C ILE A 131 -11.56 -20.26 12.45
N LEU A 132 -11.35 -21.56 12.61
CA LEU A 132 -10.03 -22.17 12.43
C LEU A 132 -9.47 -21.91 11.04
N SER A 133 -10.30 -22.04 10.00
CA SER A 133 -9.92 -21.71 8.63
C SER A 133 -9.55 -20.23 8.48
N VAL A 134 -10.35 -19.30 9.03
CA VAL A 134 -10.07 -17.86 9.00
C VAL A 134 -8.73 -17.54 9.68
N LEU A 135 -8.52 -18.06 10.88
CA LEU A 135 -7.28 -17.85 11.64
C LEU A 135 -6.08 -18.43 10.90
N ALA A 136 -6.21 -19.61 10.30
CA ALA A 136 -5.13 -20.20 9.50
C ALA A 136 -4.76 -19.32 8.29
N HIS A 137 -5.74 -18.78 7.56
CA HIS A 137 -5.47 -17.85 6.46
C HIS A 137 -4.80 -16.56 6.95
N ARG A 138 -5.25 -16.01 8.09
CA ARG A 138 -4.64 -14.83 8.72
C ARG A 138 -3.19 -15.10 9.16
N ALA A 139 -2.89 -16.28 9.70
CA ALA A 139 -1.54 -16.68 10.05
C ALA A 139 -0.62 -16.77 8.81
N VAL A 140 -1.12 -17.30 7.68
CA VAL A 140 -0.38 -17.30 6.41
C VAL A 140 -0.08 -15.87 5.94
N ALA A 141 -1.08 -14.99 5.95
CA ALA A 141 -0.95 -13.59 5.54
C ALA A 141 0.04 -12.83 6.43
N SER A 142 -0.08 -12.95 7.76
CA SER A 142 0.87 -12.36 8.72
C SER A 142 2.29 -12.88 8.51
N GLY A 143 2.46 -14.18 8.28
CA GLY A 143 3.78 -14.74 7.99
C GLY A 143 4.40 -14.18 6.71
N LYS A 144 3.60 -13.99 5.64
CA LYS A 144 4.08 -13.34 4.39
C LYS A 144 4.53 -11.89 4.64
N ARG A 145 3.83 -11.15 5.51
CA ARG A 145 4.23 -9.80 5.94
C ARG A 145 5.58 -9.80 6.66
N VAL A 146 5.76 -10.69 7.64
CA VAL A 146 7.05 -10.84 8.34
C VAL A 146 8.18 -11.11 7.34
N ALA A 147 7.98 -12.03 6.40
CA ALA A 147 8.98 -12.37 5.39
C ALA A 147 9.36 -11.20 4.47
N ARG A 148 8.40 -10.32 4.11
CA ARG A 148 8.67 -9.12 3.29
C ARG A 148 9.51 -8.09 4.04
N LEU A 149 9.31 -7.95 5.34
CA LEU A 149 10.01 -6.96 6.19
C LEU A 149 11.33 -7.48 6.77
N ALA A 150 11.54 -8.78 6.71
CA ALA A 150 12.71 -9.43 7.25
C ALA A 150 13.86 -9.47 6.23
N GLU A 151 15.06 -9.09 6.65
CA GLU A 151 16.28 -9.35 5.91
C GLU A 151 16.79 -10.76 6.21
N GLY A 152 17.13 -11.54 5.19
CA GLY A 152 17.69 -12.88 5.36
C GLY A 152 19.10 -12.85 5.95
N ALA A 153 19.35 -13.65 6.99
CA ALA A 153 20.61 -13.68 7.73
C ALA A 153 21.40 -15.00 7.57
N GLN A 154 20.75 -16.08 7.12
CA GLN A 154 21.33 -17.42 7.05
C GLN A 154 21.05 -18.07 5.69
N GLY A 155 21.82 -19.12 5.33
CA GLY A 155 21.52 -19.95 4.17
C GLY A 155 20.21 -20.73 4.34
N LYS A 156 19.57 -21.09 3.22
CA LYS A 156 18.38 -21.95 3.25
C LYS A 156 18.73 -23.32 3.85
N PRO A 157 17.86 -23.90 4.71
CA PRO A 157 18.06 -25.25 5.19
C PRO A 157 17.91 -26.26 4.05
N GLU A 158 18.82 -27.24 4.01
CA GLU A 158 18.77 -28.38 3.09
C GLU A 158 18.37 -29.65 3.86
N ARG A 159 17.80 -30.63 3.16
CA ARG A 159 17.60 -31.96 3.75
C ARG A 159 18.96 -32.61 3.96
N SER A 160 19.30 -32.95 5.20
CA SER A 160 20.49 -33.72 5.52
C SER A 160 20.50 -35.05 4.74
N ALA A 161 21.64 -35.41 4.15
CA ALA A 161 21.83 -36.71 3.49
C ALA A 161 21.79 -37.91 4.47
N GLN A 162 21.86 -37.66 5.78
CA GLN A 162 21.70 -38.66 6.84
C GLN A 162 20.24 -38.82 7.31
N ALA A 163 19.29 -38.07 6.75
CA ALA A 163 17.89 -38.14 7.14
C ALA A 163 17.18 -39.33 6.49
N ALA A 164 17.19 -40.48 7.17
CA ALA A 164 15.96 -41.25 7.25
C ALA A 164 14.89 -40.33 7.88
N GLY A 165 13.60 -40.53 7.60
CA GLY A 165 12.54 -39.77 8.28
C GLY A 165 12.68 -39.80 9.81
N PRO A 166 11.83 -39.06 10.58
CA PRO A 166 11.92 -39.02 12.03
C PRO A 166 12.15 -40.43 12.59
N GLY A 167 13.29 -40.65 13.25
CA GLY A 167 13.71 -41.99 13.64
C GLY A 167 12.66 -42.64 14.53
N ASP A 168 12.20 -43.83 14.13
CA ASP A 168 11.30 -44.64 14.95
C ASP A 168 12.00 -44.91 16.28
N MET A 169 11.30 -44.66 17.39
CA MET A 169 11.84 -44.98 18.71
C MET A 169 12.01 -46.50 18.83
N ALA A 170 12.96 -46.95 19.65
CA ALA A 170 13.01 -48.35 20.02
C ALA A 170 11.61 -48.76 20.57
N PRO A 171 11.01 -49.89 20.18
CA PRO A 171 9.59 -50.19 20.46
C PRO A 171 9.20 -50.09 21.94
N GLN A 172 10.15 -50.38 22.84
CA GLN A 172 9.98 -50.29 24.29
C GLN A 172 9.95 -48.83 24.80
N ALA A 173 10.77 -47.96 24.22
CA ALA A 173 10.79 -46.52 24.52
C ALA A 173 9.56 -45.82 23.89
N GLU A 174 9.14 -46.25 22.70
CA GLU A 174 7.89 -45.79 22.07
C GLU A 174 6.69 -46.10 22.95
N ALA A 175 6.54 -47.35 23.40
CA ALA A 175 5.44 -47.77 24.27
C ALA A 175 5.39 -46.97 25.58
N LEU A 176 6.52 -46.77 26.26
CA LEU A 176 6.60 -45.98 27.50
C LEU A 176 6.28 -44.50 27.26
N PHE A 177 6.76 -43.93 26.17
CA PHE A 177 6.48 -42.54 25.82
C PHE A 177 5.01 -42.32 25.47
N THR A 178 4.43 -43.19 24.63
CA THR A 178 3.00 -43.12 24.25
C THR A 178 2.09 -43.34 25.45
N SER A 179 2.43 -44.23 26.38
CA SER A 179 1.59 -44.50 27.57
C SER A 179 1.66 -43.45 28.67
N TYR A 180 2.79 -42.74 28.83
CA TYR A 180 2.98 -41.84 29.98
C TYR A 180 3.41 -40.41 29.61
N ALA A 181 4.34 -40.24 28.69
CA ALA A 181 4.87 -38.92 28.35
C ALA A 181 3.94 -38.13 27.42
N ALA A 182 3.23 -38.81 26.53
CA ALA A 182 2.34 -38.16 25.57
C ALA A 182 1.13 -37.45 26.24
N PRO A 183 0.40 -38.07 27.20
CA PRO A 183 -0.63 -37.36 27.96
C PRO A 183 -0.09 -36.16 28.75
N LEU A 184 1.11 -36.28 29.33
CA LEU A 184 1.76 -35.18 30.07
C LEU A 184 2.14 -34.03 29.15
N ALA A 185 2.65 -34.31 27.95
CA ALA A 185 2.95 -33.30 26.94
C ALA A 185 1.68 -32.58 26.47
N LEU A 186 0.60 -33.32 26.21
CA LEU A 186 -0.70 -32.75 25.84
C LEU A 186 -1.25 -31.79 26.90
N ARG A 187 -1.07 -32.10 28.18
CA ARG A 187 -1.50 -31.21 29.30
C ARG A 187 -0.75 -29.88 29.35
N GLN A 188 0.33 -29.69 28.59
CA GLN A 188 0.97 -28.38 28.46
C GLN A 188 0.15 -27.42 27.58
N LEU A 189 -0.78 -27.93 26.77
CA LEU A 189 -1.66 -27.12 25.93
C LEU A 189 -2.82 -26.56 26.76
N PRO A 190 -3.11 -25.24 26.72
CA PRO A 190 -3.99 -24.61 27.71
C PRO A 190 -5.39 -25.24 27.82
N PRO A 191 -6.12 -25.56 26.73
CA PRO A 191 -7.43 -26.20 26.87
C PRO A 191 -7.35 -27.64 27.41
N LEU A 192 -6.21 -28.32 27.27
CA LEU A 192 -6.00 -29.70 27.73
C LEU A 192 -5.47 -29.77 29.17
N ALA A 193 -4.89 -28.69 29.70
CA ALA A 193 -4.42 -28.63 31.08
C ALA A 193 -5.54 -28.95 32.08
N GLU A 194 -6.75 -28.42 31.82
CA GLU A 194 -7.95 -28.58 32.66
C GLU A 194 -8.89 -29.70 32.15
N ALA A 195 -8.51 -30.42 31.09
CA ALA A 195 -9.34 -31.48 30.51
C ALA A 195 -9.31 -32.76 31.37
N GLY A 196 -10.40 -33.54 31.29
CA GLY A 196 -10.50 -34.83 31.96
C GLY A 196 -9.55 -35.87 31.36
N ASP A 197 -9.04 -36.80 32.17
CA ASP A 197 -8.04 -37.80 31.74
C ASP A 197 -8.48 -38.59 30.51
N ARG A 198 -9.76 -38.99 30.45
CA ARG A 198 -10.34 -39.71 29.29
C ARG A 198 -10.21 -38.93 27.98
N GLN A 199 -10.35 -37.60 28.01
CA GLN A 199 -10.24 -36.77 26.81
C GLN A 199 -8.79 -36.67 26.34
N VAL A 200 -7.85 -36.49 27.28
CA VAL A 200 -6.41 -36.43 26.99
C VAL A 200 -5.90 -37.77 26.47
N GLU A 201 -6.29 -38.88 27.10
CA GLU A 201 -5.94 -40.22 26.64
C GLU A 201 -6.47 -40.52 25.24
N ALA A 202 -7.71 -40.12 24.94
CA ALA A 202 -8.29 -40.33 23.61
C ALA A 202 -7.52 -39.57 22.52
N ILE A 203 -7.11 -38.32 22.79
CA ILE A 203 -6.27 -37.54 21.88
C ILE A 203 -4.88 -38.17 21.75
N SER A 204 -4.28 -38.62 22.86
CA SER A 204 -2.95 -39.24 22.87
C SER A 204 -2.90 -40.52 22.03
N ARG A 205 -3.98 -41.33 22.02
CA ARG A 205 -4.03 -42.60 21.28
C ARG A 205 -4.01 -42.45 19.77
N VAL A 206 -4.40 -41.30 19.24
CA VAL A 206 -4.40 -41.02 17.79
C VAL A 206 -3.13 -40.28 17.34
N MET A 207 -2.17 -40.05 18.24
CA MET A 207 -0.89 -39.40 17.93
C MET A 207 0.24 -40.42 17.75
N ARG A 208 1.17 -40.12 16.84
CA ARG A 208 2.42 -40.87 16.64
C ARG A 208 3.59 -40.16 17.30
N SER A 209 4.56 -40.91 17.80
CA SER A 209 5.74 -40.34 18.48
C SER A 209 6.92 -40.27 17.52
N HIS A 210 7.71 -39.21 17.60
CA HIS A 210 8.88 -38.99 16.76
C HIS A 210 10.07 -38.48 17.57
N THR A 211 11.28 -38.83 17.14
CA THR A 211 12.53 -38.25 17.64
C THR A 211 13.25 -37.47 16.54
N LEU A 212 13.99 -36.43 16.94
CA LEU A 212 14.97 -35.76 16.09
C LEU A 212 16.27 -35.58 16.85
N GLN A 213 17.40 -35.68 16.16
CA GLN A 213 18.73 -35.31 16.62
C GLN A 213 19.06 -33.85 16.26
N GLU A 214 20.11 -33.30 16.85
CA GLU A 214 20.58 -31.95 16.53
C GLU A 214 20.86 -31.78 15.03
N GLY A 215 20.34 -30.71 14.43
CA GLY A 215 20.51 -30.40 13.02
C GLY A 215 19.56 -31.15 12.07
N GLU A 216 18.78 -32.12 12.55
CA GLU A 216 17.80 -32.81 11.72
C GLU A 216 16.64 -31.89 11.33
N THR A 217 16.21 -32.00 10.07
CA THR A 217 15.10 -31.24 9.52
C THR A 217 13.84 -32.08 9.56
N LEU A 218 12.83 -31.63 10.30
CA LEU A 218 11.53 -32.32 10.36
C LEU A 218 10.77 -32.18 9.03
N PHE A 219 10.70 -30.96 8.49
CA PHE A 219 10.16 -30.68 7.16
C PHE A 219 10.73 -29.36 6.63
N LEU A 220 10.73 -29.21 5.30
CA LEU A 220 11.12 -27.99 4.61
C LEU A 220 9.91 -27.15 4.22
N GLU A 221 10.13 -25.84 4.08
CA GLU A 221 9.19 -24.96 3.38
C GLU A 221 8.93 -25.49 1.96
N GLY A 222 7.65 -25.59 1.59
CA GLY A 222 7.19 -26.18 0.33
C GLY A 222 6.74 -27.64 0.44
N ASP A 223 7.09 -28.36 1.51
CA ASP A 223 6.62 -29.74 1.71
C ASP A 223 5.08 -29.79 1.80
N THR A 224 4.46 -30.86 1.29
CA THR A 224 2.98 -30.96 1.16
C THR A 224 2.31 -31.84 2.20
N HIS A 225 3.07 -32.41 3.14
CA HIS A 225 2.56 -33.31 4.17
C HIS A 225 1.59 -32.59 5.13
N ARG A 226 0.45 -33.23 5.45
CA ARG A 226 -0.64 -32.64 6.24
C ARG A 226 -0.72 -33.22 7.65
N SER A 227 0.14 -32.69 8.52
CA SER A 227 0.17 -33.06 9.94
C SER A 227 0.41 -31.84 10.83
N VAL A 228 -0.04 -31.92 12.08
CA VAL A 228 0.29 -31.01 13.17
C VAL A 228 1.21 -31.74 14.16
N PHE A 229 2.13 -31.00 14.78
CA PHE A 229 3.12 -31.53 15.71
C PHE A 229 3.06 -30.79 17.04
N LEU A 230 3.21 -31.54 18.13
CA LEU A 230 3.47 -31.02 19.47
C LEU A 230 4.90 -31.35 19.86
N LEU A 231 5.69 -30.32 20.22
CA LEU A 231 7.02 -30.52 20.78
C LEU A 231 6.91 -30.91 22.26
N ALA A 232 7.04 -32.20 22.55
CA ALA A 232 6.96 -32.72 23.92
C ALA A 232 8.22 -32.39 24.74
N ASN A 233 9.38 -32.33 24.10
CA ASN A 233 10.65 -31.93 24.69
C ASN A 233 11.64 -31.48 23.63
N GLY A 234 12.49 -30.50 23.95
CA GLY A 234 13.59 -30.05 23.10
C GLY A 234 13.38 -28.62 22.59
N ARG A 235 14.11 -28.26 21.53
CA ARG A 235 14.03 -26.96 20.87
C ARG A 235 14.13 -27.13 19.35
N LEU A 236 13.22 -26.45 18.65
CA LEU A 236 13.19 -26.43 17.19
C LEU A 236 13.32 -25.00 16.69
N ARG A 237 14.11 -24.79 15.65
CA ARG A 237 14.22 -23.51 14.96
C ARG A 237 13.28 -23.49 13.76
N LEU A 238 12.43 -22.46 13.68
CA LEU A 238 11.51 -22.24 12.58
C LEU A 238 12.07 -21.17 11.63
N LEU A 239 12.34 -21.59 10.39
CA LEU A 239 13.04 -20.80 9.38
C LEU A 239 12.11 -20.55 8.19
N ARG A 240 12.12 -19.34 7.65
CA ARG A 240 11.36 -19.01 6.44
C ARG A 240 12.28 -18.50 5.35
N ASN A 241 12.09 -18.96 4.12
CA ASN A 241 12.88 -18.56 2.99
C ASN A 241 12.65 -17.07 2.66
N VAL A 242 13.73 -16.34 2.44
CA VAL A 242 13.73 -14.93 2.01
C VAL A 242 14.69 -14.80 0.83
N GLY A 243 14.17 -14.39 -0.33
CA GLY A 243 14.94 -14.35 -1.59
C GLY A 243 15.35 -15.74 -2.12
N SER A 244 16.40 -15.78 -2.94
CA SER A 244 16.83 -16.99 -3.67
C SER A 244 17.60 -17.98 -2.80
N HIS A 245 18.48 -17.53 -1.89
CA HIS A 245 19.37 -18.42 -1.13
C HIS A 245 19.41 -18.17 0.39
N LYS A 246 18.58 -17.26 0.92
CA LYS A 246 18.57 -16.94 2.34
C LYS A 246 17.31 -17.44 3.06
N ALA A 247 17.44 -17.61 4.37
CA ALA A 247 16.35 -17.84 5.30
C ALA A 247 16.41 -16.84 6.46
N PHE A 248 15.23 -16.56 7.01
CA PHE A 248 15.00 -15.73 8.18
C PHE A 248 14.52 -16.60 9.35
N PRO A 249 15.20 -16.56 10.51
CA PRO A 249 14.74 -17.24 11.72
C PRO A 249 13.51 -16.52 12.28
N VAL A 250 12.34 -17.11 12.09
CA VAL A 250 11.07 -16.53 12.53
C VAL A 250 10.98 -16.58 14.06
N THR A 251 11.29 -17.74 14.64
CA THR A 251 11.33 -17.98 16.09
C THR A 251 11.99 -19.33 16.39
N THR A 252 12.34 -19.55 17.66
CA THR A 252 12.58 -20.88 18.23
C THR A 252 11.32 -21.35 18.94
N LEU A 253 10.94 -22.61 18.73
CA LEU A 253 9.86 -23.31 19.39
C LEU A 253 10.45 -24.13 20.55
N GLY A 254 9.85 -24.02 21.73
CA GLY A 254 10.20 -24.80 22.91
C GLY A 254 9.14 -25.84 23.26
N THR A 255 9.43 -26.67 24.26
CA THR A 255 8.50 -27.63 24.85
C THR A 255 7.09 -27.05 25.05
N GLY A 256 6.07 -27.78 24.60
CA GLY A 256 4.66 -27.39 24.61
C GLY A 256 4.20 -26.66 23.35
N ALA A 257 5.09 -26.36 22.41
CA ALA A 257 4.73 -25.70 21.16
C ALA A 257 3.94 -26.63 20.22
N LEU A 258 2.76 -26.18 19.79
CA LEU A 258 1.95 -26.81 18.74
C LEU A 258 2.18 -26.08 17.41
N PHE A 259 2.59 -26.79 16.36
CA PHE A 259 2.99 -26.20 15.08
C PHE A 259 2.64 -27.10 13.89
N GLY A 260 2.74 -26.57 12.66
CA GLY A 260 2.35 -27.29 11.45
C GLY A 260 0.84 -27.24 11.12
N MET A 261 0.05 -26.51 11.90
CA MET A 261 -1.41 -26.42 11.79
C MET A 261 -1.90 -25.96 10.41
N LEU A 262 -1.15 -25.08 9.72
CA LEU A 262 -1.60 -24.45 8.47
C LEU A 262 -1.73 -25.46 7.32
N GLY A 263 -0.78 -26.39 7.20
CA GLY A 263 -0.84 -27.46 6.20
C GLY A 263 -1.96 -28.46 6.52
N LEU A 264 -2.19 -28.75 7.80
CA LEU A 264 -3.31 -29.59 8.24
C LEU A 264 -4.66 -28.95 7.86
N LEU A 265 -4.89 -27.69 8.24
CA LEU A 265 -6.19 -27.02 8.12
C LEU A 265 -6.49 -26.57 6.68
N LEU A 266 -5.51 -25.99 5.99
CA LEU A 266 -5.71 -25.38 4.67
C LEU A 266 -5.30 -26.29 3.50
N GLY A 267 -4.57 -27.38 3.76
CA GLY A 267 -3.98 -28.19 2.70
C GLY A 267 -2.94 -27.45 1.85
N THR A 268 -2.37 -26.37 2.39
CA THR A 268 -1.32 -25.60 1.72
C THR A 268 0.06 -26.18 2.00
N PRO A 269 1.06 -25.98 1.12
CA PRO A 269 2.44 -26.34 1.41
C PRO A 269 2.95 -25.71 2.71
N ARG A 270 3.92 -26.35 3.38
CA ARG A 270 4.59 -25.81 4.57
C ARG A 270 5.13 -24.41 4.25
N ASN A 271 4.88 -23.45 5.13
CA ASN A 271 5.24 -22.03 4.93
C ASN A 271 6.57 -21.64 5.61
N ALA A 272 7.23 -22.60 6.23
CA ALA A 272 8.50 -22.48 6.93
C ALA A 272 9.12 -23.89 7.06
N SER A 273 10.44 -23.95 7.18
CA SER A 273 11.21 -25.14 7.53
C SER A 273 11.37 -25.24 9.05
N VAL A 274 11.48 -26.46 9.57
CA VAL A 274 11.67 -26.73 11.00
C VAL A 274 12.88 -27.64 11.19
N VAL A 275 13.86 -27.16 11.97
CA VAL A 275 15.15 -27.84 12.20
C VAL A 275 15.39 -27.97 13.70
N ALA A 276 15.86 -29.11 14.17
CA ALA A 276 16.18 -29.35 15.57
C ALA A 276 17.46 -28.62 16.01
N GLU A 277 17.43 -27.95 17.17
CA GLU A 277 18.60 -27.32 17.81
C GLU A 277 19.26 -28.22 18.86
N GLY A 278 18.81 -29.48 18.96
CA GLY A 278 19.22 -30.50 19.92
C GLY A 278 18.28 -31.69 19.86
N PRO A 279 18.47 -32.73 20.69
CA PRO A 279 17.54 -33.86 20.77
C PRO A 279 16.10 -33.39 21.06
N CYS A 280 15.14 -33.85 20.27
CA CYS A 280 13.73 -33.49 20.40
C CYS A 280 12.81 -34.72 20.40
N TRP A 281 11.72 -34.62 21.16
CA TRP A 281 10.59 -35.56 21.14
C TRP A 281 9.33 -34.86 20.68
N LEU A 282 8.64 -35.43 19.70
CA LEU A 282 7.44 -34.85 19.12
C LEU A 282 6.28 -35.85 19.11
N LEU A 283 5.07 -35.31 19.15
CA LEU A 283 3.84 -36.03 18.81
C LEU A 283 3.30 -35.48 17.49
N GLU A 284 2.99 -36.35 16.55
CA GLU A 284 2.34 -36.03 15.27
C GLU A 284 0.88 -36.45 15.28
N MET A 285 0.00 -35.59 14.77
CA MET A 285 -1.34 -35.95 14.35
C MET A 285 -1.52 -35.62 12.88
N ASP A 286 -1.80 -36.63 12.06
CA ASP A 286 -2.09 -36.45 10.63
C ASP A 286 -3.56 -36.09 10.37
N LEU A 287 -3.89 -35.85 9.10
CA LEU A 287 -5.24 -35.47 8.67
C LEU A 287 -6.29 -36.54 8.99
N ALA A 288 -5.95 -37.84 8.91
CA ALA A 288 -6.90 -38.91 9.18
C ALA A 288 -7.21 -38.98 10.68
N ALA A 289 -6.17 -38.90 11.53
CA ALA A 289 -6.31 -38.81 12.97
C ALA A 289 -7.11 -37.57 13.39
N TYR A 290 -6.82 -36.39 12.82
CA TYR A 290 -7.59 -35.17 13.06
C TYR A 290 -9.09 -35.35 12.77
N ARG A 291 -9.42 -35.96 11.63
CA ARG A 291 -10.82 -36.20 11.22
C ARG A 291 -11.53 -37.25 12.08
N SER A 292 -10.78 -38.19 12.67
CA SER A 292 -11.33 -39.22 13.54
C SER A 292 -11.82 -38.67 14.89
N LEU A 293 -11.31 -37.50 15.32
CA LEU A 293 -11.73 -36.87 16.57
C LEU A 293 -13.06 -36.12 16.39
N THR A 294 -14.12 -36.68 16.97
CA THR A 294 -15.49 -36.17 16.90
C THR A 294 -16.05 -35.85 18.29
N GLY A 295 -17.25 -35.25 18.34
CA GLY A 295 -17.93 -34.86 19.57
C GLY A 295 -17.09 -33.96 20.47
N ASP A 296 -17.24 -34.11 21.78
CA ASP A 296 -16.54 -33.27 22.77
C ASP A 296 -15.01 -33.35 22.68
N ILE A 297 -14.45 -34.51 22.32
CA ILE A 297 -13.00 -34.69 22.15
C ILE A 297 -12.52 -33.92 20.93
N GLY A 298 -13.24 -34.05 19.80
CA GLY A 298 -12.97 -33.28 18.58
C GLY A 298 -13.10 -31.78 18.78
N ARG A 299 -14.10 -31.34 19.54
CA ARG A 299 -14.32 -29.92 19.89
C ARG A 299 -13.19 -29.39 20.77
N LEU A 300 -12.77 -30.16 21.76
CA LEU A 300 -11.65 -29.81 22.65
C LEU A 300 -10.34 -29.64 21.85
N TRP A 301 -10.04 -30.58 20.94
CA TRP A 301 -8.86 -30.47 20.07
C TRP A 301 -8.90 -29.25 19.15
N ARG A 302 -10.06 -28.95 18.55
CA ARG A 302 -10.26 -27.75 17.73
C ARG A 302 -10.08 -26.46 18.53
N LYS A 303 -10.56 -26.39 19.77
CA LYS A 303 -10.28 -25.27 20.69
C LYS A 303 -8.79 -25.13 20.99
N THR A 304 -8.06 -26.24 21.09
CA THR A 304 -6.60 -26.25 21.25
C THR A 304 -5.89 -25.69 20.02
N LEU A 305 -6.28 -26.10 18.81
CA LEU A 305 -5.77 -25.52 17.56
C LEU A 305 -6.08 -24.02 17.45
N LEU A 306 -7.29 -23.60 17.83
CA LEU A 306 -7.71 -22.20 17.81
C LEU A 306 -6.82 -21.35 18.73
N THR A 307 -6.57 -21.84 19.95
CA THR A 307 -5.70 -21.19 20.93
C THR A 307 -4.28 -21.02 20.37
N ALA A 308 -3.71 -22.08 19.81
CA ALA A 308 -2.37 -22.06 19.25
C ALA A 308 -2.25 -21.16 18.01
N LEU A 309 -3.24 -21.17 17.10
CA LEU A 309 -3.27 -20.27 15.95
C LEU A 309 -3.37 -18.81 16.37
N ASN A 310 -4.21 -18.50 17.36
CA ASN A 310 -4.33 -17.13 17.87
C ASN A 310 -2.98 -16.62 18.42
N GLN A 311 -2.25 -17.46 19.17
CA GLN A 311 -0.89 -17.14 19.62
C GLN A 311 0.09 -16.90 18.46
N VAL A 312 0.03 -17.71 17.40
CA VAL A 312 0.87 -17.54 16.20
C VAL A 312 0.59 -16.20 15.51
N ILE A 313 -0.69 -15.82 15.37
CA ILE A 313 -1.10 -14.55 14.75
C ILE A 313 -0.62 -13.37 15.61
N GLU A 314 -0.85 -13.43 16.92
CA GLU A 314 -0.41 -12.40 17.87
C GLU A 314 1.11 -12.20 17.80
N GLN A 315 1.88 -13.29 17.84
CA GLN A 315 3.34 -13.23 17.75
C GLN A 315 3.80 -12.68 16.40
N SER A 316 3.18 -13.10 15.30
CA SER A 316 3.49 -12.61 13.96
C SER A 316 3.20 -11.12 13.82
N ASN A 317 2.08 -10.65 14.37
CA ASN A 317 1.70 -9.24 14.33
C ASN A 317 2.64 -8.37 15.17
N ARG A 318 3.09 -8.85 16.34
CA ARG A 318 4.15 -8.19 17.12
C ARG A 318 5.47 -8.12 16.35
N ASN A 319 5.83 -9.19 15.64
CA ASN A 319 7.02 -9.21 14.79
C ASN A 319 6.94 -8.18 13.66
N VAL A 320 5.80 -8.08 12.97
CA VAL A 320 5.56 -7.04 11.94
C VAL A 320 5.77 -5.65 12.54
N ALA A 321 5.10 -5.33 13.66
CA ALA A 321 5.23 -4.02 14.30
C ALA A 321 6.69 -3.69 14.70
N ARG A 322 7.44 -4.68 15.21
CA ARG A 322 8.86 -4.54 15.58
C ARG A 322 9.78 -4.35 14.37
N LEU A 323 9.57 -5.12 13.30
CA LEU A 323 10.38 -5.02 12.08
C LEU A 323 10.15 -3.67 11.40
N GLU A 324 8.90 -3.23 11.29
CA GLU A 324 8.56 -1.88 10.82
C GLU A 324 9.21 -0.80 11.68
N ALA A 325 9.28 -0.98 13.01
CA ALA A 325 9.94 -0.03 13.89
C ALA A 325 11.42 0.11 13.58
N ARG A 326 12.11 -1.04 13.48
CA ARG A 326 13.52 -1.07 13.16
C ARG A 326 13.82 -0.51 11.77
N ARG A 327 12.94 -0.78 10.80
CA ARG A 327 13.06 -0.26 9.44
C ARG A 327 12.95 1.27 9.42
N LEU A 328 11.89 1.83 10.01
CA LEU A 328 11.69 3.28 10.06
C LEU A 328 12.78 3.98 10.89
N ASP A 329 13.24 3.40 12.00
CA ASP A 329 14.35 3.95 12.79
C ASP A 329 15.67 3.91 12.02
N ARG A 330 15.92 2.87 11.22
CA ARG A 330 17.08 2.81 10.32
C ARG A 330 17.02 3.93 9.29
N ILE A 331 15.88 4.11 8.62
CA ILE A 331 15.67 5.20 7.65
C ILE A 331 15.92 6.55 8.32
N ARG A 332 15.36 6.79 9.51
CA ARG A 332 15.61 8.03 10.27
C ARG A 332 17.08 8.29 10.58
N ARG A 333 17.87 7.25 10.85
CA ARG A 333 19.29 7.35 11.20
C ARG A 333 20.20 7.45 9.97
N GLN A 334 19.91 6.65 8.94
CA GLN A 334 20.70 6.58 7.71
C GLN A 334 20.54 7.85 6.87
N PHE A 335 19.40 8.54 7.02
CA PHE A 335 19.07 9.73 6.25
C PHE A 335 18.74 10.96 7.11
N ALA A 336 19.22 11.01 8.36
CA ALA A 336 19.30 12.28 9.06
C ALA A 336 20.23 13.23 8.26
N THR A 337 19.65 14.22 7.58
CA THR A 337 20.27 15.18 6.66
C THR A 337 21.45 15.96 7.26
N PRO A 338 22.42 16.54 6.49
CA PRO A 338 22.80 16.33 5.07
C PRO A 338 24.33 16.52 4.78
N ASP A 339 25.12 15.45 4.64
CA ASP A 339 26.37 15.51 3.84
C ASP A 339 26.15 14.98 2.41
N ALA A 340 25.12 14.15 2.21
CA ALA A 340 24.78 13.54 0.93
C ALA A 340 23.88 14.42 0.04
N MET A 341 23.19 15.41 0.61
CA MET A 341 22.32 16.32 -0.13
C MET A 341 23.17 17.47 -0.70
N ARG A 342 23.89 17.18 -1.78
CA ARG A 342 24.55 18.23 -2.56
C ARG A 342 23.48 19.20 -3.01
N VAL A 343 23.53 20.45 -2.55
CA VAL A 343 22.82 21.54 -3.23
C VAL A 343 23.21 21.42 -4.71
N ILE A 344 22.26 21.04 -5.56
CA ILE A 344 22.50 20.82 -6.99
C ILE A 344 22.56 22.19 -7.69
N ALA A 345 21.89 23.19 -7.11
CA ALA A 345 21.86 24.55 -7.59
C ALA A 345 23.18 25.31 -7.36
N PRO A 346 23.49 26.31 -8.21
CA PRO A 346 24.58 27.24 -7.97
C PRO A 346 24.40 28.01 -6.65
N THR A 347 25.50 28.26 -5.95
CA THR A 347 25.50 29.15 -4.78
C THR A 347 25.32 30.59 -5.26
N LEU A 348 24.18 31.19 -4.98
CA LEU A 348 23.94 32.61 -5.28
C LEU A 348 24.29 33.45 -4.06
N THR A 349 25.15 34.46 -4.24
CA THR A 349 25.43 35.44 -3.19
C THR A 349 24.39 36.57 -3.19
N PRO A 350 23.90 37.01 -2.01
CA PRO A 350 23.04 38.16 -1.93
C PRO A 350 23.80 39.42 -2.40
N PRO A 351 23.16 40.33 -3.16
CA PRO A 351 23.81 41.53 -3.65
C PRO A 351 24.25 42.42 -2.48
N ARG A 352 25.51 42.87 -2.50
CA ARG A 352 26.12 43.72 -1.45
C ARG A 352 25.63 45.18 -1.46
N GLN A 353 24.93 45.59 -2.51
CA GLN A 353 24.37 46.94 -2.71
C GLN A 353 22.93 46.85 -3.22
N ALA A 354 22.18 47.95 -3.11
CA ALA A 354 20.82 48.01 -3.68
C ALA A 354 20.86 47.65 -5.18
N PRO A 355 19.99 46.74 -5.65
CA PRO A 355 20.05 46.28 -7.03
C PRO A 355 19.82 47.45 -7.98
N ASP A 356 20.68 47.56 -9.00
CA ASP A 356 20.54 48.51 -10.12
C ASP A 356 19.08 48.48 -10.63
N PRO A 357 18.40 49.63 -10.82
CA PRO A 357 17.07 49.69 -11.41
C PRO A 357 16.91 48.84 -12.68
N GLY A 358 17.97 48.69 -13.48
CA GLY A 358 17.98 47.81 -14.66
C GLY A 358 17.79 46.32 -14.36
N ILE A 359 18.25 45.83 -13.20
CA ILE A 359 18.08 44.43 -12.76
C ILE A 359 16.60 44.13 -12.53
N ARG A 360 15.89 45.01 -11.83
CA ARG A 360 14.47 44.84 -11.54
C ARG A 360 13.65 44.83 -12.83
N THR A 361 13.87 45.81 -13.71
CA THR A 361 13.18 45.86 -15.01
C THR A 361 13.40 44.59 -15.83
N LYS A 362 14.65 44.08 -15.86
CA LYS A 362 14.98 42.84 -16.55
C LYS A 362 14.29 41.63 -15.91
N ALA A 363 14.26 41.54 -14.58
CA ALA A 363 13.57 40.47 -13.86
C ALA A 363 12.05 40.46 -14.13
N GLU A 364 11.41 41.63 -14.17
CA GLU A 364 10.00 41.77 -14.52
C GLU A 364 9.74 41.33 -15.97
N GLN A 365 10.61 41.70 -16.92
CA GLN A 365 10.53 41.25 -18.31
C GLN A 365 10.67 39.72 -18.44
N ILE A 366 11.61 39.12 -17.70
CA ILE A 366 11.81 37.66 -17.65
C ILE A 366 10.54 36.96 -17.17
N LEU A 367 9.95 37.43 -16.06
CA LEU A 367 8.73 36.84 -15.51
C LEU A 367 7.54 36.95 -16.47
N ARG A 368 7.42 38.07 -17.20
CA ARG A 368 6.36 38.28 -18.20
C ARG A 368 6.43 37.31 -19.38
N VAL A 369 7.58 36.68 -19.65
CA VAL A 369 7.67 35.58 -20.64
C VAL A 369 6.74 34.41 -20.27
N LEU A 370 6.46 34.21 -18.98
CA LEU A 370 5.61 33.12 -18.50
C LEU A 370 4.12 33.38 -18.75
N THR A 371 3.69 34.64 -18.91
CA THR A 371 2.28 35.05 -19.02
C THR A 371 1.43 34.14 -19.94
N PRO A 372 1.76 33.93 -21.23
CA PRO A 372 0.95 33.10 -22.13
C PRO A 372 1.00 31.60 -21.80
N HIS A 373 1.85 31.19 -20.86
CA HIS A 373 2.02 29.83 -20.40
C HIS A 373 1.45 29.60 -19.00
N ARG A 374 0.88 30.62 -18.33
CA ARG A 374 0.37 30.45 -16.96
C ARG A 374 -0.89 29.59 -16.92
N ARG A 375 -0.90 28.67 -15.95
CA ARG A 375 -2.03 27.81 -15.60
C ARG A 375 -2.68 28.34 -14.32
N LEU A 376 -3.75 29.12 -14.49
CA LEU A 376 -4.49 29.74 -13.39
C LEU A 376 -5.83 29.08 -13.17
N LEU A 377 -6.31 29.11 -11.92
CA LEU A 377 -7.71 28.78 -11.62
C LEU A 377 -8.67 29.75 -12.34
N PRO A 378 -9.89 29.31 -12.70
CA PRO A 378 -10.90 30.17 -13.34
C PRO A 378 -11.24 31.40 -12.48
N GLY A 379 -11.70 32.49 -13.13
CA GLY A 379 -12.21 33.68 -12.44
C GLY A 379 -11.26 34.89 -12.39
N HIS A 380 -10.00 34.76 -12.83
CA HIS A 380 -8.99 35.82 -12.69
C HIS A 380 -8.52 36.41 -14.03
N HIS A 381 -9.43 37.07 -14.76
CA HIS A 381 -9.18 37.56 -16.12
C HIS A 381 -8.03 38.57 -16.24
N HIS A 382 -7.84 39.45 -15.25
CA HIS A 382 -6.77 40.45 -15.24
C HIS A 382 -5.38 39.80 -15.21
N CYS A 383 -5.14 38.94 -14.22
CA CYS A 383 -3.86 38.23 -14.03
C CYS A 383 -3.53 37.23 -15.15
N ARG A 384 -4.53 36.84 -15.96
CA ARG A 384 -4.37 35.93 -17.08
C ARG A 384 -3.89 36.63 -18.35
N ARG A 385 -4.30 37.88 -18.57
CA ARG A 385 -3.84 38.69 -19.71
C ARG A 385 -2.39 39.12 -19.53
N ASP A 386 -2.03 39.45 -18.31
CA ASP A 386 -0.70 39.90 -17.94
C ASP A 386 -0.35 39.51 -16.51
N MET A 387 0.93 39.25 -16.26
CA MET A 387 1.43 38.94 -14.93
C MET A 387 1.57 40.24 -14.13
N CYS A 388 0.53 40.58 -13.36
CA CYS A 388 0.49 41.80 -12.55
C CYS A 388 1.61 41.85 -11.48
N PRO A 389 1.89 43.01 -10.87
CA PRO A 389 2.91 43.15 -9.84
C PRO A 389 2.79 42.15 -8.68
N ASP A 390 1.57 41.89 -8.21
CA ASP A 390 1.31 40.92 -7.12
C ASP A 390 1.59 39.48 -7.55
N CYS A 391 1.44 39.16 -8.85
CA CYS A 391 1.84 37.85 -9.38
C CYS A 391 3.36 37.72 -9.47
N MET A 392 4.08 38.83 -9.70
CA MET A 392 5.54 38.82 -9.81
C MET A 392 6.22 38.79 -8.43
N ALA A 393 5.63 39.44 -7.43
CA ALA A 393 6.23 39.64 -6.12
C ALA A 393 6.82 38.37 -5.47
N PRO A 394 6.15 37.20 -5.45
CA PRO A 394 6.70 35.98 -4.83
C PRO A 394 7.94 35.40 -5.53
N HIS A 395 8.24 35.85 -6.75
CA HIS A 395 9.32 35.32 -7.60
C HIS A 395 10.41 36.34 -7.90
N LEU A 396 10.10 37.63 -7.77
CA LEU A 396 10.93 38.73 -8.25
C LEU A 396 12.32 38.72 -7.62
N ASP A 397 12.41 38.56 -6.30
CA ASP A 397 13.70 38.55 -5.59
C ASP A 397 14.60 37.41 -6.05
N ARG A 398 14.05 36.22 -6.28
CA ARG A 398 14.81 35.06 -6.79
C ARG A 398 15.34 35.32 -8.19
N VAL A 399 14.51 35.86 -9.09
CA VAL A 399 14.96 36.20 -10.45
C VAL A 399 16.01 37.30 -10.42
N MET A 400 15.82 38.33 -9.59
CA MET A 400 16.80 39.41 -9.41
C MET A 400 18.14 38.89 -8.89
N GLN A 401 18.14 37.89 -7.99
CA GLN A 401 19.36 37.24 -7.53
C GLN A 401 20.12 36.56 -8.67
N PHE A 402 19.44 35.80 -9.54
CA PHE A 402 20.10 35.19 -10.70
C PHE A 402 20.67 36.25 -11.66
N VAL A 403 19.89 37.30 -11.96
CA VAL A 403 20.33 38.39 -12.86
C VAL A 403 21.53 39.14 -12.28
N ALA A 404 21.50 39.44 -10.98
CA ALA A 404 22.60 40.13 -10.30
C ALA A 404 23.90 39.30 -10.26
N ASN A 405 23.79 37.97 -10.23
CA ASN A 405 24.92 37.05 -10.24
C ASN A 405 25.33 36.61 -11.67
N ASN A 406 24.71 37.17 -12.72
CA ASN A 406 24.92 36.78 -14.13
C ASN A 406 24.81 35.27 -14.38
N HIS A 407 23.92 34.59 -13.65
CA HIS A 407 23.71 33.15 -13.74
C HIS A 407 22.41 32.85 -14.49
N PRO A 408 22.31 31.76 -15.29
CA PRO A 408 21.05 31.35 -15.89
C PRO A 408 19.93 31.23 -14.86
N ILE A 409 18.74 31.74 -15.19
CA ILE A 409 17.55 31.63 -14.34
C ILE A 409 17.17 30.15 -14.23
N HIS A 410 17.08 29.63 -13.00
CA HIS A 410 16.77 28.21 -12.79
C HIS A 410 15.31 28.02 -12.37
N PHE A 411 14.59 27.20 -13.13
CA PHE A 411 13.25 26.74 -12.81
C PHE A 411 13.26 25.26 -12.42
N VAL A 412 12.39 24.87 -11.49
CA VAL A 412 12.13 23.47 -11.15
C VAL A 412 10.67 23.12 -11.40
N LEU A 413 10.41 21.96 -12.00
CA LEU A 413 9.07 21.54 -12.40
C LEU A 413 8.83 20.07 -12.02
N PRO A 414 8.08 19.80 -10.94
CA PRO A 414 7.55 18.46 -10.67
C PRO A 414 6.52 18.08 -11.74
N ALA A 415 6.86 17.12 -12.59
CA ALA A 415 6.08 16.75 -13.78
C ALA A 415 6.59 15.44 -14.41
N PHE A 416 5.82 14.91 -15.36
CA PHE A 416 6.15 13.72 -16.14
C PHE A 416 6.40 12.49 -15.25
N PRO A 417 5.42 12.04 -14.46
CA PRO A 417 5.56 10.87 -13.59
C PRO A 417 5.56 9.55 -14.38
N ALA A 418 4.47 9.29 -15.10
CA ALA A 418 4.18 8.12 -15.91
C ALA A 418 2.90 8.41 -16.72
N LYS A 419 2.64 7.66 -17.80
CA LYS A 419 1.34 7.68 -18.49
C LYS A 419 0.23 7.14 -17.57
N SER A 420 -0.97 7.71 -17.69
CA SER A 420 -2.18 7.17 -17.09
C SER A 420 -2.37 5.69 -17.49
N PRO A 421 -2.79 4.80 -16.56
CA PRO A 421 -3.06 3.41 -16.90
C PRO A 421 -4.31 3.25 -17.78
N ASN A 422 -5.14 4.30 -17.92
CA ASN A 422 -6.34 4.32 -18.74
C ASN A 422 -6.03 4.51 -20.24
N THR A 423 -5.55 3.44 -20.85
CA THR A 423 -5.29 3.36 -22.30
C THR A 423 -6.55 3.25 -23.15
N ALA A 424 -7.68 2.87 -22.54
CA ALA A 424 -8.96 2.73 -23.22
C ALA A 424 -9.57 4.08 -23.62
N SER A 425 -9.37 5.14 -22.82
CA SER A 425 -10.07 6.42 -23.03
C SER A 425 -9.22 7.68 -22.85
N LYS A 426 -8.07 7.63 -22.17
CA LYS A 426 -7.25 8.83 -21.90
C LYS A 426 -6.02 8.94 -22.77
N VAL A 427 -5.21 7.89 -22.85
CA VAL A 427 -3.89 7.89 -23.49
C VAL A 427 -3.75 6.82 -24.56
N LEU A 428 -2.74 6.96 -25.43
CA LEU A 428 -2.46 6.00 -26.51
C LEU A 428 -1.70 4.75 -26.05
N GLY A 429 -0.92 4.86 -24.97
CA GLY A 429 -0.08 3.78 -24.46
C GLY A 429 0.63 4.20 -23.17
N LYS A 430 1.64 3.41 -22.77
CA LYS A 430 2.40 3.60 -21.52
C LYS A 430 3.67 4.45 -21.67
N LEU A 431 4.14 4.66 -22.91
CA LEU A 431 5.35 5.43 -23.20
C LEU A 431 5.01 6.88 -23.58
N PRO A 432 5.96 7.83 -23.44
CA PRO A 432 5.81 9.18 -23.95
C PRO A 432 5.52 9.21 -25.45
N ASP A 433 4.63 10.11 -25.85
CA ASP A 433 4.21 10.29 -27.23
C ASP A 433 4.31 11.78 -27.63
N MET A 434 3.64 12.18 -28.71
CA MET A 434 3.66 13.57 -29.18
C MET A 434 3.14 14.56 -28.12
N ALA A 435 2.28 14.14 -27.19
CA ALA A 435 1.81 15.01 -26.12
C ALA A 435 2.96 15.48 -25.23
N GLU A 436 3.83 14.55 -24.81
CA GLU A 436 5.02 14.89 -24.03
C GLU A 436 6.03 15.69 -24.85
N GLU A 437 6.21 15.36 -26.13
CA GLU A 437 7.13 16.11 -26.99
C GLU A 437 6.71 17.58 -27.15
N GLN A 438 5.43 17.85 -27.40
CA GLN A 438 4.92 19.22 -27.50
C GLN A 438 5.06 19.98 -26.18
N ALA A 439 4.89 19.30 -25.05
CA ALA A 439 5.13 19.88 -23.74
C ALA A 439 6.60 20.27 -23.53
N LEU A 440 7.54 19.38 -23.88
CA LEU A 440 8.98 19.67 -23.79
C LEU A 440 9.39 20.82 -24.72
N ARG A 441 8.89 20.86 -25.96
CA ARG A 441 9.11 21.98 -26.90
C ARG A 441 8.62 23.31 -26.33
N ARG A 442 7.48 23.30 -25.63
CA ARG A 442 6.94 24.49 -24.97
C ARG A 442 7.82 24.97 -23.81
N LEU A 443 8.36 24.05 -23.01
CA LEU A 443 9.30 24.39 -21.94
C LEU A 443 10.61 24.96 -22.50
N GLN A 444 11.15 24.35 -23.56
CA GLN A 444 12.32 24.84 -24.28
C GLN A 444 12.10 26.26 -24.81
N TRP A 445 10.93 26.52 -25.43
CA TRP A 445 10.56 27.84 -25.94
C TRP A 445 10.67 28.92 -24.85
N VAL A 446 10.21 28.64 -23.62
CA VAL A 446 10.32 29.58 -22.50
C VAL A 446 11.77 29.93 -22.21
N CYS A 447 12.65 28.92 -22.13
CA CYS A 447 14.08 29.14 -21.88
C CYS A 447 14.75 29.97 -22.99
N GLU A 448 14.43 29.70 -24.25
CA GLU A 448 14.96 30.43 -25.40
C GLU A 448 14.49 31.88 -25.43
N HIS A 449 13.24 32.16 -25.07
CA HIS A 449 12.69 33.52 -25.04
C HIS A 449 13.25 34.35 -23.91
N ILE A 450 13.53 33.74 -22.75
CA ILE A 450 14.28 34.40 -21.68
C ILE A 450 15.70 34.72 -22.16
N GLY A 451 16.35 33.82 -22.92
CA GLY A 451 17.68 34.03 -23.52
C GLY A 451 17.77 35.26 -24.44
N LYS A 452 16.66 35.67 -25.06
CA LYS A 452 16.59 36.89 -25.89
C LYS A 452 16.59 38.19 -25.06
N ILE A 453 16.18 38.11 -23.79
CA ILE A 453 16.09 39.25 -22.86
C ILE A 453 17.34 39.33 -21.97
N TYR A 454 17.88 38.16 -21.61
CA TYR A 454 18.97 37.99 -20.66
C TYR A 454 19.92 36.91 -21.19
N GLU A 455 21.16 37.29 -21.50
CA GLU A 455 22.12 36.47 -22.25
C GLU A 455 22.38 35.08 -21.62
N PRO A 456 22.60 34.92 -20.29
CA PRO A 456 22.70 33.59 -19.68
C PRO A 456 21.44 32.72 -19.89
N GLY A 457 20.29 33.36 -20.09
CA GLY A 457 19.00 32.74 -20.35
C GLY A 457 18.46 32.01 -19.13
N ALA A 458 17.77 30.90 -19.38
CA ALA A 458 17.18 30.07 -18.32
C ALA A 458 17.40 28.57 -18.55
N GLN A 459 17.19 27.79 -17.50
CA GLN A 459 17.14 26.32 -17.53
C GLN A 459 15.95 25.81 -16.71
N ILE A 460 15.37 24.69 -17.11
CA ILE A 460 14.29 24.01 -16.37
C ILE A 460 14.77 22.60 -16.00
N THR A 461 14.76 22.28 -14.70
CA THR A 461 14.94 20.92 -14.21
C THR A 461 13.58 20.28 -13.94
N ILE A 462 13.24 19.25 -14.71
CA ILE A 462 12.05 18.42 -14.55
C ILE A 462 12.32 17.44 -13.41
N CYS A 463 11.65 17.66 -12.28
CA CYS A 463 11.80 16.85 -11.07
C CYS A 463 10.73 15.73 -11.07
N SER A 464 10.97 14.66 -11.82
CA SER A 464 9.97 13.61 -12.05
C SER A 464 9.52 12.98 -10.75
N ASP A 465 8.21 12.92 -10.56
CA ASP A 465 7.52 12.46 -9.37
C ASP A 465 6.92 11.05 -9.55
N GLY A 466 7.25 10.35 -10.63
CA GLY A 466 6.73 9.01 -10.92
C GLY A 466 7.05 8.00 -9.83
N ARG A 467 8.30 7.98 -9.35
CA ARG A 467 8.75 7.07 -8.29
C ARG A 467 8.06 7.32 -6.95
N VAL A 468 7.65 8.56 -6.73
CA VAL A 468 6.99 9.01 -5.50
C VAL A 468 5.57 8.47 -5.40
N PHE A 469 4.92 8.22 -6.54
CA PHE A 469 3.50 7.89 -6.62
C PHE A 469 3.16 6.52 -7.20
N SER A 470 4.13 5.70 -7.63
CA SER A 470 3.86 4.46 -8.40
C SER A 470 2.75 3.59 -7.79
N ASP A 471 2.82 3.32 -6.48
CA ASP A 471 1.82 2.59 -5.70
C ASP A 471 0.46 3.31 -5.54
N LEU A 472 0.40 4.62 -5.73
CA LEU A 472 -0.82 5.43 -5.63
C LEU A 472 -1.51 5.66 -6.98
N VAL A 473 -0.79 5.61 -8.10
CA VAL A 473 -1.33 5.90 -9.45
C VAL A 473 -1.46 4.67 -10.33
N MET A 474 -1.27 3.47 -9.77
CA MET A 474 -1.40 2.18 -10.49
C MET A 474 -0.46 2.09 -11.70
N ALA A 475 0.72 2.69 -11.57
CA ALA A 475 1.83 2.53 -12.50
C ALA A 475 2.97 1.84 -11.76
N ASP A 476 3.39 0.67 -12.19
CA ASP A 476 4.45 -0.06 -11.50
C ASP A 476 5.83 0.63 -11.67
N ASP A 477 6.78 0.22 -10.85
CA ASP A 477 8.11 0.83 -10.82
C ASP A 477 8.91 0.58 -12.13
N GLU A 478 8.58 -0.45 -12.92
CA GLU A 478 9.21 -0.72 -14.23
C GLU A 478 8.63 0.20 -15.32
N GLU A 479 7.32 0.42 -15.31
CA GLU A 479 6.61 1.36 -16.18
C GLU A 479 7.13 2.79 -15.99
N VAL A 480 7.29 3.23 -14.73
CA VAL A 480 7.91 4.53 -14.41
C VAL A 480 9.31 4.63 -15.00
N SER A 481 10.10 3.56 -14.90
CA SER A 481 11.47 3.53 -15.44
C SER A 481 11.49 3.58 -16.97
N ALA A 482 10.56 2.90 -17.65
CA ALA A 482 10.42 2.94 -19.10
C ALA A 482 9.97 4.31 -19.59
N TYR A 483 9.00 4.92 -18.90
CA TYR A 483 8.51 6.26 -19.21
C TYR A 483 9.62 7.31 -19.04
N ARG A 484 10.39 7.25 -17.95
CA ARG A 484 11.59 8.09 -17.72
C ARG A 484 12.55 8.04 -18.91
N ARG A 485 12.97 6.84 -19.32
CA ARG A 485 13.88 6.67 -20.47
C ARG A 485 13.32 7.28 -21.75
N GLY A 486 12.01 7.22 -21.94
CA GLY A 486 11.32 7.86 -23.07
C GLY A 486 11.42 9.39 -23.02
N ILE A 487 11.24 10.01 -21.84
CA ILE A 487 11.39 11.47 -21.67
C ILE A 487 12.84 11.90 -21.94
N ASP A 488 13.82 11.19 -21.38
CA ASP A 488 15.23 11.48 -21.60
C ASP A 488 15.58 11.40 -23.10
N HIS A 489 15.04 10.41 -23.82
CA HIS A 489 15.21 10.28 -25.27
C HIS A 489 14.57 11.44 -26.05
N LEU A 490 13.36 11.88 -25.68
CA LEU A 490 12.71 13.03 -26.29
C LEU A 490 13.52 14.32 -26.08
N ILE A 491 14.03 14.56 -24.87
CA ILE A 491 14.89 15.72 -24.56
C ILE A 491 16.17 15.68 -25.41
N ALA A 492 16.84 14.51 -25.50
CA ALA A 492 18.03 14.34 -26.33
C ALA A 492 17.74 14.64 -27.81
N ARG A 493 16.58 14.22 -28.33
CA ARG A 493 16.15 14.49 -29.71
C ARG A 493 15.87 15.97 -29.99
N LEU A 494 15.46 16.73 -28.98
CA LEU A 494 15.32 18.19 -29.11
C LEU A 494 16.68 18.92 -29.22
N GLY A 495 17.79 18.25 -28.87
CA GLY A 495 19.14 18.80 -29.01
C GLY A 495 19.40 20.00 -28.10
N THR A 496 18.68 20.11 -26.98
CA THR A 496 18.75 21.27 -26.07
C THR A 496 19.53 20.95 -24.80
N ASN A 497 20.29 21.93 -24.31
CA ASN A 497 20.95 21.91 -22.99
C ASN A 497 20.19 22.74 -21.94
N ARG A 498 18.96 23.15 -22.26
CA ARG A 498 18.12 24.01 -21.41
C ARG A 498 17.17 23.21 -20.50
N LEU A 499 16.96 21.92 -20.80
CA LEU A 499 16.08 21.03 -20.06
C LEU A 499 16.90 19.92 -19.41
N ASN A 500 16.78 19.79 -18.09
CA ASN A 500 17.44 18.77 -17.29
C ASN A 500 16.40 17.90 -16.59
N THR A 501 16.77 16.70 -16.15
CA THR A 501 15.92 15.83 -15.33
C THR A 501 16.55 15.57 -13.96
N LEU A 502 15.69 15.45 -12.94
CA LEU A 502 16.06 14.96 -11.61
C LEU A 502 15.00 13.93 -11.19
N HIS A 503 15.45 12.76 -10.78
CA HIS A 503 14.61 11.67 -10.31
C HIS A 503 14.87 11.38 -8.83
N HIS A 504 13.91 10.74 -8.18
CA HIS A 504 14.02 10.37 -6.77
C HIS A 504 15.25 9.48 -6.53
N GLU A 505 15.46 8.49 -7.40
CA GLU A 505 16.61 7.58 -7.33
C GLU A 505 17.99 8.25 -7.56
N ASP A 506 18.04 9.46 -8.12
CA ASP A 506 19.30 10.19 -8.28
C ASP A 506 19.79 10.77 -6.93
N LEU A 507 18.88 10.98 -5.98
CA LEU A 507 19.15 11.52 -4.64
C LEU A 507 19.48 10.40 -3.62
N PHE A 508 19.02 9.17 -3.86
CA PHE A 508 19.13 8.04 -2.93
C PHE A 508 19.84 6.86 -3.59
N LYS A 509 21.14 7.02 -3.85
CA LYS A 509 21.96 5.94 -4.40
C LYS A 509 21.95 4.73 -3.45
N GLU A 510 21.87 3.53 -4.02
CA GLU A 510 21.90 2.24 -3.29
C GLU A 510 20.68 1.93 -2.42
N SER A 511 19.59 2.69 -2.51
CA SER A 511 18.31 2.40 -1.83
C SER A 511 17.33 1.67 -2.75
N SER A 512 16.43 0.86 -2.19
CA SER A 512 15.27 0.35 -2.93
C SER A 512 14.21 1.44 -3.12
N PHE A 513 13.35 1.29 -4.12
CA PHE A 513 12.27 2.26 -4.39
C PHE A 513 11.29 2.44 -3.23
N GLU A 514 11.06 1.38 -2.45
CA GLU A 514 10.22 1.42 -1.26
C GLU A 514 10.88 2.25 -0.14
N GLU A 515 12.16 2.04 0.11
CA GLU A 515 12.93 2.83 1.10
C GLU A 515 12.98 4.31 0.74
N MET A 516 13.10 4.64 -0.55
CA MET A 516 13.04 6.04 -1.01
C MET A 516 11.69 6.68 -0.66
N ARG A 517 10.57 5.99 -0.93
CA ARG A 517 9.22 6.48 -0.60
C ARG A 517 9.02 6.64 0.90
N ASP A 518 9.52 5.69 1.68
CA ASP A 518 9.46 5.75 3.14
C ASP A 518 10.29 6.91 3.69
N HIS A 519 11.49 7.13 3.15
CA HIS A 519 12.31 8.28 3.51
C HIS A 519 11.57 9.60 3.28
N LEU A 520 10.98 9.76 2.10
CA LEU A 520 10.17 10.94 1.78
C LEU A 520 8.99 11.10 2.75
N ALA A 521 8.31 10.01 3.08
CA ALA A 521 7.18 10.01 4.01
C ALA A 521 7.61 10.35 5.45
N VAL A 522 8.78 9.87 5.89
CA VAL A 522 9.24 10.08 7.27
C VAL A 522 9.77 11.49 7.50
N HIS A 523 10.53 12.04 6.54
CA HIS A 523 11.26 13.29 6.73
C HIS A 523 10.53 14.51 6.17
N TYR A 524 9.73 14.32 5.11
CA TYR A 524 9.14 15.44 4.37
C TYR A 524 7.63 15.42 4.30
N ALA A 525 6.93 14.36 4.71
CA ALA A 525 5.46 14.37 4.68
C ALA A 525 4.85 15.04 5.91
N GLU A 526 3.72 15.70 5.68
CA GLU A 526 2.85 16.17 6.75
C GLU A 526 1.83 15.08 7.13
N SER A 527 1.11 15.28 8.23
CA SER A 527 0.04 14.36 8.60
C SER A 527 -1.11 14.40 7.59
N LEU A 528 -1.69 13.23 7.31
CA LEU A 528 -2.85 13.12 6.43
C LEU A 528 -4.06 13.89 6.97
N GLU A 529 -4.21 13.94 8.29
CA GLU A 529 -5.29 14.65 8.98
C GLU A 529 -5.19 16.17 8.77
N THR A 530 -3.99 16.73 8.93
CA THR A 530 -3.73 18.15 8.69
C THR A 530 -4.05 18.53 7.25
N LEU A 531 -3.61 17.74 6.28
CA LEU A 531 -3.93 17.99 4.88
C LEU A 531 -5.45 17.90 4.62
N LYS A 532 -6.11 16.85 5.12
CA LYS A 532 -7.56 16.67 4.96
C LYS A 532 -8.32 17.89 5.49
N ALA A 533 -7.96 18.40 6.66
CA ALA A 533 -8.57 19.61 7.20
C ALA A 533 -8.42 20.81 6.23
N ARG A 534 -7.24 21.00 5.63
CA ARG A 534 -7.01 22.07 4.64
C ARG A 534 -7.80 21.90 3.34
N THR A 535 -8.09 20.68 2.90
CA THR A 535 -8.97 20.48 1.72
C THR A 535 -10.38 21.03 1.94
N HIS A 536 -10.82 21.18 3.20
CA HIS A 536 -12.10 21.81 3.53
C HIS A 536 -11.99 23.33 3.72
N SER A 537 -10.87 23.85 4.25
CA SER A 537 -10.74 25.26 4.63
C SER A 537 -9.94 26.14 3.67
N VAL A 538 -9.09 25.56 2.82
CA VAL A 538 -8.19 26.30 1.91
C VAL A 538 -8.59 26.05 0.46
N ASP A 539 -8.97 27.11 -0.26
CA ASP A 539 -9.51 27.00 -1.63
C ASP A 539 -8.52 26.38 -2.63
N GLN A 540 -7.22 26.66 -2.50
CA GLN A 540 -6.18 26.02 -3.32
C GLN A 540 -6.16 24.50 -3.11
N ASP A 541 -6.13 24.05 -1.85
CA ASP A 541 -6.05 22.63 -1.50
C ASP A 541 -7.34 21.90 -1.85
N ARG A 542 -8.50 22.56 -1.69
CA ARG A 542 -9.80 22.03 -2.14
C ARG A 542 -9.81 21.79 -3.64
N SER A 543 -9.34 22.76 -4.42
CA SER A 543 -9.29 22.66 -5.88
C SER A 543 -8.32 21.56 -6.34
N LEU A 544 -7.14 21.47 -5.71
CA LEU A 544 -6.16 20.39 -5.93
C LEU A 544 -6.75 19.01 -5.64
N PHE A 545 -7.38 18.86 -4.48
CA PHE A 545 -8.04 17.62 -4.09
C PHE A 545 -9.09 17.20 -5.12
N GLN A 546 -9.99 18.09 -5.52
CA GLN A 546 -11.04 17.79 -6.50
C GLN A 546 -10.47 17.40 -7.87
N GLY A 547 -9.43 18.11 -8.34
CA GLY A 547 -8.77 17.81 -9.60
C GLY A 547 -8.09 16.44 -9.61
N ILE A 548 -7.29 16.15 -8.58
CA ILE A 548 -6.59 14.86 -8.42
C ILE A 548 -7.58 13.72 -8.22
N HIS A 549 -8.59 13.91 -7.36
CA HIS A 549 -9.63 12.92 -7.10
C HIS A 549 -10.37 12.54 -8.38
N ARG A 550 -10.72 13.51 -9.22
CA ARG A 550 -11.35 13.26 -10.53
C ARG A 550 -10.44 12.43 -11.43
N LEU A 551 -9.15 12.77 -11.54
CA LEU A 551 -8.20 12.03 -12.39
C LEU A 551 -8.04 10.57 -11.94
N LEU A 552 -7.87 10.34 -10.62
CA LEU A 552 -7.75 8.99 -10.06
C LEU A 552 -9.05 8.18 -10.21
N PHE A 553 -10.20 8.82 -10.06
CA PHE A 553 -11.49 8.18 -10.22
C PHE A 553 -11.73 7.72 -11.66
N GLU A 554 -11.42 8.57 -12.65
CA GLU A 554 -11.49 8.21 -14.06
C GLU A 554 -10.59 7.02 -14.40
N ASP A 555 -9.38 6.97 -13.83
CA ASP A 555 -8.43 5.88 -14.08
C ASP A 555 -8.90 4.57 -13.44
N THR A 556 -9.35 4.63 -12.20
CA THR A 556 -9.77 3.43 -11.45
C THR A 556 -11.06 2.82 -12.03
N VAL A 557 -12.02 3.65 -12.47
CA VAL A 557 -13.24 3.16 -13.12
C VAL A 557 -12.95 2.49 -14.46
N ALA A 558 -12.01 3.02 -15.24
CA ALA A 558 -11.66 2.43 -16.53
C ALA A 558 -10.92 1.09 -16.37
N MET A 559 -10.09 0.95 -15.34
CA MET A 559 -9.37 -0.29 -15.06
C MET A 559 -10.25 -1.38 -14.45
N PHE A 560 -11.23 -1.00 -13.63
CA PHE A 560 -12.07 -1.93 -12.87
C PHE A 560 -13.56 -1.60 -13.05
N PRO A 561 -14.11 -1.78 -14.28
CA PRO A 561 -15.48 -1.40 -14.61
C PRO A 561 -16.54 -2.16 -13.80
N GLU A 562 -16.21 -3.35 -13.29
CA GLU A 562 -17.07 -4.20 -12.47
C GLU A 562 -17.23 -3.70 -11.02
N ARG A 563 -16.37 -2.80 -10.54
CA ARG A 563 -16.40 -2.33 -9.15
C ARG A 563 -17.50 -1.29 -8.93
N ASN A 564 -18.10 -1.32 -7.73
CA ASN A 564 -19.08 -0.32 -7.31
C ASN A 564 -18.47 1.10 -7.30
N ARG A 565 -19.07 1.98 -8.12
CA ARG A 565 -18.64 3.38 -8.30
C ARG A 565 -18.59 4.18 -7.01
N THR A 566 -19.51 3.93 -6.06
CA THR A 566 -19.53 4.64 -4.77
C THR A 566 -18.32 4.24 -3.92
N GLY A 567 -18.00 2.94 -3.87
CA GLY A 567 -16.81 2.44 -3.19
C GLY A 567 -15.51 2.98 -3.80
N VAL A 568 -15.41 2.95 -5.14
CA VAL A 568 -14.27 3.50 -5.89
C VAL A 568 -14.09 5.00 -5.61
N ARG A 569 -15.19 5.76 -5.53
CA ARG A 569 -15.14 7.20 -5.22
C ARG A 569 -14.54 7.46 -3.83
N ARG A 570 -14.93 6.70 -2.82
CA ARG A 570 -14.39 6.81 -1.44
C ARG A 570 -12.91 6.43 -1.38
N GLU A 571 -12.53 5.32 -2.04
CA GLU A 571 -11.13 4.89 -2.12
C GLU A 571 -10.24 5.94 -2.81
N CYS A 572 -10.70 6.47 -3.96
CA CYS A 572 -9.96 7.50 -4.69
C CYS A 572 -9.80 8.80 -3.89
N ALA A 573 -10.77 9.13 -3.02
CA ALA A 573 -10.66 10.31 -2.15
C ALA A 573 -9.51 10.14 -1.14
N GLU A 574 -9.38 8.97 -0.53
CA GLU A 574 -8.27 8.67 0.37
C GLU A 574 -6.91 8.72 -0.36
N ARG A 575 -6.84 8.09 -1.54
CA ARG A 575 -5.64 8.10 -2.39
C ARG A 575 -5.27 9.50 -2.86
N ALA A 576 -6.24 10.36 -3.18
CA ALA A 576 -5.99 11.75 -3.57
C ALA A 576 -5.31 12.55 -2.45
N CYS A 577 -5.77 12.41 -1.20
CA CYS A 577 -5.11 13.03 -0.06
C CYS A 577 -3.68 12.49 0.13
N GLN A 578 -3.46 11.18 0.01
CA GLN A 578 -2.11 10.60 0.12
C GLN A 578 -1.17 11.10 -0.98
N LEU A 579 -1.66 11.23 -2.21
CA LEU A 579 -0.90 11.76 -3.34
C LEU A 579 -0.51 13.21 -3.08
N MET A 580 -1.42 14.04 -2.58
CA MET A 580 -1.14 15.43 -2.19
C MET A 580 -0.09 15.52 -1.07
N VAL A 581 -0.18 14.67 -0.03
CA VAL A 581 0.83 14.62 1.05
C VAL A 581 2.21 14.33 0.47
N ARG A 582 2.33 13.32 -0.41
CA ARG A 582 3.60 12.95 -1.03
C ARG A 582 4.09 13.99 -2.05
N SER A 583 3.20 14.65 -2.77
CA SER A 583 3.53 15.75 -3.69
C SER A 583 4.11 16.95 -2.94
N ASN A 584 3.52 17.30 -1.80
CA ASN A 584 4.05 18.34 -0.91
C ASN A 584 5.41 17.93 -0.33
N ALA A 585 5.56 16.66 0.08
CA ALA A 585 6.83 16.13 0.57
C ALA A 585 7.94 16.20 -0.50
N TRP A 586 7.64 15.77 -1.73
CA TRP A 586 8.56 15.86 -2.86
C TRP A 586 8.92 17.32 -3.17
N THR A 587 7.94 18.23 -3.13
CA THR A 587 8.17 19.66 -3.32
C THR A 587 9.14 20.23 -2.28
N ARG A 588 9.04 19.82 -1.01
CA ARG A 588 9.95 20.25 0.07
C ARG A 588 11.37 19.74 -0.18
N LEU A 589 11.54 18.45 -0.48
CA LEU A 589 12.84 17.87 -0.79
C LEU A 589 13.50 18.53 -2.02
N VAL A 590 12.73 18.76 -3.09
CA VAL A 590 13.20 19.50 -4.27
C VAL A 590 13.60 20.94 -3.91
N GLY A 591 12.85 21.60 -3.02
CA GLY A 591 13.18 22.94 -2.52
C GLY A 591 14.52 22.98 -1.78
N GLU A 592 14.88 21.95 -1.04
CA GLU A 592 16.20 21.85 -0.41
C GLU A 592 17.33 21.61 -1.43
N CYS A 593 17.06 20.87 -2.51
CA CYS A 593 18.02 20.65 -3.60
C CYS A 593 18.24 21.92 -4.44
N PHE A 594 17.21 22.75 -4.60
CA PHE A 594 17.21 23.96 -5.42
C PHE A 594 16.62 25.18 -4.68
N PRO A 595 17.30 25.68 -3.63
CA PRO A 595 16.75 26.70 -2.72
C PRO A 595 16.40 28.03 -3.40
N HIS A 596 17.11 28.38 -4.48
CA HIS A 596 16.91 29.64 -5.20
C HIS A 596 16.02 29.50 -6.44
N ALA A 597 15.68 28.28 -6.87
CA ALA A 597 14.95 28.07 -8.10
C ALA A 597 13.51 28.63 -8.03
N ILE A 598 12.99 29.01 -9.20
CA ILE A 598 11.60 29.39 -9.35
C ILE A 598 10.79 28.10 -9.52
N HIS A 599 9.85 27.87 -8.60
CA HIS A 599 9.04 26.65 -8.62
C HIS A 599 7.87 26.79 -9.60
N LEU A 600 7.91 25.96 -10.64
CA LEU A 600 6.78 25.75 -11.54
C LEU A 600 5.87 24.64 -11.00
N SER A 601 4.62 24.63 -11.43
CA SER A 601 3.66 23.57 -11.09
C SER A 601 2.81 23.18 -12.30
N ILE A 602 2.50 21.89 -12.40
CA ILE A 602 1.55 21.39 -13.39
C ILE A 602 0.10 21.55 -12.95
N TYR A 603 -0.17 21.91 -11.69
CA TYR A 603 -1.53 22.17 -11.25
C TYR A 603 -1.90 23.64 -11.39
N PRO A 604 -3.18 23.96 -11.67
CA PRO A 604 -3.67 25.33 -11.61
C PRO A 604 -3.36 25.97 -10.25
N GLN A 605 -2.83 27.18 -10.28
CA GLN A 605 -2.56 27.97 -9.08
C GLN A 605 -3.53 29.15 -9.00
N HIS A 606 -3.86 29.58 -7.78
CA HIS A 606 -4.39 30.92 -7.56
C HIS A 606 -3.40 31.99 -8.05
N PRO A 607 -3.88 33.19 -8.42
CA PRO A 607 -3.01 34.34 -8.59
C PRO A 607 -2.17 34.57 -7.33
N HIS A 608 -0.94 35.08 -7.52
CA HIS A 608 -0.04 35.47 -6.42
C HIS A 608 0.49 34.31 -5.57
N ALA A 609 0.30 33.05 -6.01
CA ALA A 609 0.86 31.89 -5.32
C ALA A 609 2.40 31.86 -5.42
N ASP A 610 3.06 31.22 -4.45
CA ASP A 610 4.53 31.05 -4.40
C ASP A 610 5.09 30.15 -5.52
N ARG A 611 4.21 29.47 -6.26
CA ARG A 611 4.51 28.63 -7.42
C ARG A 611 3.80 29.16 -8.66
N VAL A 612 4.47 29.07 -9.80
CA VAL A 612 3.89 29.44 -11.09
C VAL A 612 3.29 28.19 -11.75
N GLY A 613 1.95 28.13 -11.82
CA GLY A 613 1.29 27.11 -12.64
C GLY A 613 1.67 27.28 -14.11
N ILE A 614 2.07 26.21 -14.80
CA ILE A 614 2.47 26.24 -16.21
C ILE A 614 1.62 25.28 -17.06
N LEU A 615 1.18 25.76 -18.23
CA LEU A 615 0.48 24.99 -19.24
C LEU A 615 1.49 24.22 -20.08
N LEU A 616 1.33 22.90 -20.14
CA LEU A 616 2.14 22.00 -20.94
C LEU A 616 1.55 21.71 -22.34
N GLY A 617 0.37 22.24 -22.64
CA GLY A 617 -0.26 22.14 -23.94
C GLY A 617 -1.57 22.92 -23.97
N HIS A 618 -2.14 23.11 -25.16
CA HIS A 618 -3.43 23.77 -25.33
C HIS A 618 -4.56 22.76 -25.08
N ALA A 619 -5.31 22.94 -23.99
CA ALA A 619 -6.45 22.12 -23.62
C ALA A 619 -7.61 23.01 -23.17
N GLU A 620 -8.85 22.57 -23.38
CA GLU A 620 -10.04 23.20 -22.79
C GLU A 620 -10.08 22.96 -21.27
N ASP A 621 -9.77 21.73 -20.84
CA ASP A 621 -9.67 21.40 -19.44
C ASP A 621 -8.32 21.85 -18.87
N CYS A 622 -8.38 22.87 -18.00
CA CYS A 622 -7.22 23.40 -17.31
C CYS A 622 -6.58 22.44 -16.31
N TRP A 623 -7.02 21.18 -16.15
CA TRP A 623 -6.38 20.11 -15.36
C TRP A 623 -5.71 19.03 -16.20
N LEU A 624 -5.89 19.05 -17.53
CA LEU A 624 -5.31 18.07 -18.41
C LEU A 624 -3.78 18.24 -18.51
N THR A 625 -3.04 17.15 -18.45
CA THR A 625 -1.59 17.10 -18.65
C THR A 625 -1.26 16.08 -19.74
N PRO A 626 -0.07 16.16 -20.38
CA PRO A 626 0.31 15.26 -21.47
C PRO A 626 0.13 13.77 -21.15
N TRP A 627 0.46 13.37 -19.92
CA TRP A 627 0.36 11.98 -19.48
C TRP A 627 -1.05 11.51 -19.13
N HIS A 628 -2.05 12.40 -19.20
CA HIS A 628 -3.47 12.06 -19.06
C HIS A 628 -4.25 12.26 -20.37
N ALA A 629 -3.54 12.48 -21.48
CA ALA A 629 -4.11 12.90 -22.77
C ALA A 629 -3.33 12.32 -23.95
N THR A 630 -3.84 12.63 -25.15
CA THR A 630 -3.14 12.51 -26.42
C THR A 630 -3.01 13.88 -27.07
N ALA A 631 -1.96 14.05 -27.89
CA ALA A 631 -1.89 15.18 -28.81
C ALA A 631 -2.81 14.94 -30.01
N VAL A 632 -3.46 16.00 -30.47
CA VAL A 632 -4.28 16.03 -31.68
C VAL A 632 -3.85 17.20 -32.54
N LYS A 633 -3.39 16.91 -33.75
CA LYS A 633 -3.00 17.91 -34.75
C LYS A 633 -4.26 18.43 -35.46
N ILE A 634 -4.51 19.73 -35.35
CA ILE A 634 -5.63 20.44 -35.98
C ILE A 634 -5.02 21.60 -36.79
N GLY A 635 -5.02 21.48 -38.12
CA GLY A 635 -4.21 22.35 -38.97
C GLY A 635 -2.72 22.23 -38.61
N ASP A 636 -2.08 23.36 -38.32
CA ASP A 636 -0.66 23.41 -37.91
C ASP A 636 -0.43 23.37 -36.40
N ALA A 637 -1.50 23.35 -35.60
CA ALA A 637 -1.41 23.41 -34.14
C ALA A 637 -1.73 22.05 -33.50
N PHE A 638 -1.09 21.77 -32.36
CA PHE A 638 -1.43 20.64 -31.50
C PHE A 638 -2.29 21.09 -30.32
N ARG A 639 -3.31 20.28 -30.02
CA ARG A 639 -4.13 20.39 -28.80
C ARG A 639 -4.06 19.10 -27.99
N LEU A 640 -4.20 19.21 -26.68
CA LEU A 640 -4.34 18.08 -25.78
C LEU A 640 -5.83 17.80 -25.54
N MET A 641 -6.22 16.55 -25.71
CA MET A 641 -7.55 16.03 -25.35
C MET A 641 -7.44 14.56 -24.96
N LYS A 642 -8.48 14.01 -24.34
CA LYS A 642 -8.52 12.57 -24.04
C LYS A 642 -8.64 11.77 -25.34
N ARG A 643 -8.07 10.55 -25.37
CA ARG A 643 -8.19 9.64 -26.51
C ARG A 643 -9.64 9.47 -27.00
N SER A 644 -10.57 9.23 -26.09
CA SER A 644 -11.98 9.05 -26.43
C SER A 644 -12.61 10.29 -27.07
N GLN A 645 -12.15 11.50 -26.71
CA GLN A 645 -12.61 12.73 -27.33
C GLN A 645 -12.08 12.86 -28.76
N ALA A 646 -10.79 12.54 -28.98
CA ALA A 646 -10.20 12.55 -30.32
C ALA A 646 -10.90 11.55 -31.25
N GLU A 647 -11.17 10.33 -30.76
CA GLU A 647 -11.89 9.28 -31.49
C GLU A 647 -13.34 9.71 -31.80
N ALA A 648 -14.05 10.31 -30.83
CA ALA A 648 -15.41 10.81 -31.04
C ALA A 648 -15.49 11.95 -32.06
N MET A 649 -14.42 12.73 -32.21
CA MET A 649 -14.30 13.78 -33.24
C MET A 649 -13.93 13.22 -34.62
N GLY A 650 -13.73 11.90 -34.76
CA GLY A 650 -13.30 11.27 -36.01
C GLY A 650 -11.85 11.55 -36.37
N ALA A 651 -11.00 11.85 -35.38
CA ALA A 651 -9.58 12.06 -35.62
C ALA A 651 -8.88 10.75 -35.99
N VAL A 652 -7.96 10.81 -36.94
CA VAL A 652 -7.23 9.64 -37.46
C VAL A 652 -5.94 9.44 -36.66
N LEU A 653 -5.71 8.22 -36.20
CA LEU A 653 -4.48 7.88 -35.46
C LEU A 653 -3.28 7.93 -36.41
N VAL A 654 -2.23 8.63 -35.98
CA VAL A 654 -0.94 8.69 -36.66
C VAL A 654 0.05 7.85 -35.88
N GLU A 655 0.70 6.93 -36.59
CA GLU A 655 1.77 6.09 -36.06
C GLU A 655 3.13 6.59 -36.53
N VAL A 656 4.13 6.47 -35.66
CA VAL A 656 5.54 6.76 -35.95
C VAL A 656 6.35 5.55 -35.48
N ASP A 657 7.20 5.02 -36.36
CA ASP A 657 8.00 3.81 -36.09
C ASP A 657 7.16 2.61 -35.63
N GLY A 658 5.96 2.44 -36.21
CA GLY A 658 5.03 1.36 -35.87
C GLY A 658 4.38 1.48 -34.49
N ARG A 659 4.37 2.69 -33.89
CA ARG A 659 3.75 2.96 -32.59
C ARG A 659 2.75 4.11 -32.67
N PRO A 660 1.60 4.02 -31.96
CA PRO A 660 0.67 5.15 -31.80
C PRO A 660 1.38 6.40 -31.27
N ASN A 661 1.23 7.54 -31.95
CA ASN A 661 1.98 8.76 -31.60
C ASN A 661 1.09 9.99 -31.34
N HIS A 662 0.09 10.25 -32.18
CA HIS A 662 -0.89 11.32 -32.01
C HIS A 662 -2.10 11.09 -32.89
N PHE A 663 -3.15 11.88 -32.74
CA PHE A 663 -4.23 11.95 -33.73
C PHE A 663 -4.09 13.16 -34.66
N ARG A 664 -4.70 13.08 -35.84
CA ARG A 664 -4.86 14.18 -36.79
C ARG A 664 -6.33 14.38 -37.11
N LEU A 665 -6.78 15.62 -37.13
CA LEU A 665 -8.13 15.99 -37.54
C LEU A 665 -8.05 16.88 -38.79
N GLU A 666 -8.63 16.43 -39.91
CA GLU A 666 -8.47 17.09 -41.22
C GLU A 666 -9.33 18.36 -41.36
N HIS A 667 -10.50 18.45 -40.70
CA HIS A 667 -11.35 19.66 -40.68
C HIS A 667 -12.12 19.82 -39.36
N THR A 668 -12.31 21.05 -38.89
CA THR A 668 -13.18 21.36 -37.74
C THR A 668 -14.64 21.25 -38.15
N HIS A 669 -15.28 20.09 -37.97
CA HIS A 669 -16.73 20.08 -37.86
C HIS A 669 -17.10 20.73 -36.52
N HIS A 670 -17.56 21.98 -36.56
CA HIS A 670 -18.30 22.57 -35.46
C HIS A 670 -19.62 21.80 -35.33
N PRO A 671 -19.89 21.07 -34.24
CA PRO A 671 -21.22 20.53 -34.00
C PRO A 671 -22.10 21.71 -33.57
N ASP A 672 -23.07 22.04 -34.42
CA ASP A 672 -24.27 22.84 -34.20
C ASP A 672 -24.24 23.94 -33.11
N ALA A 673 -24.04 25.17 -33.58
CA ALA A 673 -24.88 26.28 -33.17
C ALA A 673 -26.28 26.10 -33.77
N ARG A 674 -27.09 25.21 -33.18
CA ARG A 674 -28.55 25.13 -33.42
C ARG A 674 -29.28 24.71 -32.14
N GLY A 675 -30.00 25.64 -31.54
CA GLY A 675 -31.20 25.35 -30.74
C GLY A 675 -31.16 25.75 -29.26
N ALA A 676 -31.75 26.93 -28.98
CA ALA A 676 -32.25 27.47 -27.71
C ALA A 676 -31.24 27.95 -26.65
#